data_AF-A0AAV2K8A7-F1
#
_entry.id   AF-A0AAV2K8A7-F1
#
_cell.length_a   1.000
_cell.length_b   1.000
_cell.length_c   1.000
_cell.angle_alpha   90.00
_cell.angle_beta   90.00
_cell.angle_gamma   90.00
#
_symmetry.space_group_name_H-M   'P 1'
#
loop_
_entity.id
_entity.type
_entity.pdbx_description
1 polymer ?
#
loop_
_entity_poly.entity_id
_entity_poly.type
_entity_poly.pdbx_seq_one_letter_code
_entity_poly.pdbx_strand_id
1 'polypeptide(L)'
;MTSVGLKLNFDSLSVLKKSVYNANFKQCVLNAERFPGEPQLVLVVQVHNRPEYLKLLIESLHKAAEDPLDCPRDIAKDKALQTGCLNAQHPDSYGHYREAFITQTKHHWWWKLHYVWERVHVMQGYSGFVIFLEEDNYLLPDFYHFYKAMIEFRQSSCTDCDMLALGNHNGYNNFIRESNKVMTTSWMSTKHNIGMGISRQMYYKLMGCNDAFCTYDDYNWDWTLQHLSGTCVSKPIKVLVAQGSRVMHTGDCGLHHKDDCRPEWAMQRVEESLERSQGRPVPCLSDSDHCRGGRTQGPHEERRLGRCPGPQSGTQLPLRALSGDGADKPGARPGAVDTPSLSHRVEVAESEKMRFRVLKKNLLVLLGVSFVILTLLFSTRVLMVPDWDTESNTPHSQTSGSGDALKLNFDSLSVLKKSVYNANFKQCVLNAERFPGEPQLVLVVQVHNRPEYLKLLIESLHKAAEVHSFLLIFSHDYFSEEINSIVQSITFCKVLQIYFPFSAQLYPNEFPGQDPLDCPRDIAKDKALQTGCLNAQHPDSYGHYREAFITQTKHHWWWKLHYVWERVHVMQGYSGFVIFLEEDNYLLPDFYHFYKAMIEFRQSSCTDCDMLALGNHNGYNNFIRESNKVMTTSWMSTKHNIGMGISRQMYYKLMGCNDAFCTYDDYNWDWTLQHLSGTCVSKPIKVLVAQGSRVMHTGDCGLHHKDDCRPEWAMQRVEESLERSKDGLFPASLTLTTAEVAEHKAHMKNGGWGDVRDHSLFNTSVIFNAAIKGVSTSRMAHWFHRNPLKATAPVSFNYYGVAGSPAANKICNDLRTTRARLLDMFTDITCTPEIMKNATDAYFSLLQGFISSLDGSTQDNKMRYIQNFKWTDTLQGNTPSAQQDMVFELVSMAFNVALWYTKFASRLAGKENITEPEAKDVHRSLKVAAGIFINLKELHIPRLITPAEKGKDLEPRVMDAYIIQCQAEAQEVTIARAIELKHKATLIAALAYETANFYQKADHTLNTLEPECSSKWRKYLQLKQHFYMAYAYCYHGQTLLAGDKCGEAIRSLQEAEKCYARAESLCKEYRQTKGPGTTAKPSEQLFFIKLGGVIKNTLEKCQRENGFIYFHKVPVEPPSLELKASYGLAEPVCFELPPLSEQCTPEVYATFDLTRGAKNDKAKPKEEEVKPVKEPDLKPEKDTGCSIS
;
A
#
# COMPACT_ATOMS: atom_id res chain seq x y z
N MET A 1 -10.88 26.49 -0.42
CA MET A 1 -10.36 25.11 -0.60
C MET A 1 -9.34 25.14 -1.72
N THR A 2 -8.17 24.52 -1.58
CA THR A 2 -7.13 24.46 -2.63
C THR A 2 -7.13 23.08 -3.28
N SER A 3 -7.54 23.01 -4.54
CA SER A 3 -7.69 21.75 -5.29
C SER A 3 -6.36 21.25 -5.85
N VAL A 4 -5.73 20.29 -5.18
CA VAL A 4 -4.59 19.54 -5.74
C VAL A 4 -5.13 18.54 -6.78
N GLY A 5 -5.33 19.02 -8.01
CA GLY A 5 -5.89 18.23 -9.11
C GLY A 5 -4.97 17.10 -9.55
N LEU A 6 -5.46 15.86 -9.50
CA LEU A 6 -4.81 14.67 -10.08
C LEU A 6 -4.77 14.82 -11.61
N LYS A 7 -3.64 15.33 -12.15
CA LYS A 7 -3.34 15.25 -13.58
C LYS A 7 -3.06 13.80 -13.98
N LEU A 8 -4.12 13.12 -14.41
CA LEU A 8 -4.05 11.88 -15.17
C LEU A 8 -3.45 12.17 -16.55
N ASN A 9 -2.46 11.39 -16.99
CA ASN A 9 -1.94 11.44 -18.36
C ASN A 9 -2.77 10.48 -19.23
N PHE A 10 -3.24 10.97 -20.39
CA PHE A 10 -4.32 10.34 -21.16
C PHE A 10 -3.90 9.79 -22.53
N ASP A 11 -2.63 9.39 -22.68
CA ASP A 11 -2.05 9.03 -23.98
C ASP A 11 -2.45 7.62 -24.50
N SER A 12 -3.25 6.86 -23.74
CA SER A 12 -3.79 5.57 -24.18
C SER A 12 -5.04 5.15 -23.39
N LEU A 13 -6.01 4.54 -24.09
CA LEU A 13 -7.21 3.96 -23.48
C LEU A 13 -6.90 2.84 -22.47
N SER A 14 -5.79 2.11 -22.66
CA SER A 14 -5.34 1.07 -21.72
C SER A 14 -4.78 1.69 -20.43
N VAL A 15 -4.06 2.81 -20.55
CA VAL A 15 -3.55 3.59 -19.41
C VAL A 15 -4.72 4.22 -18.65
N LEU A 16 -5.73 4.77 -19.34
CA LEU A 16 -6.96 5.27 -18.71
C LEU A 16 -7.68 4.18 -17.90
N LYS A 17 -8.02 3.04 -18.53
CA LYS A 17 -8.69 1.91 -17.87
C LYS A 17 -7.90 1.43 -16.63
N LYS A 18 -6.58 1.28 -16.77
CA LYS A 18 -5.69 0.84 -15.69
C LYS A 18 -5.53 1.89 -14.59
N SER A 19 -5.57 3.18 -14.91
CA SER A 19 -5.48 4.27 -13.92
C SER A 19 -6.76 4.41 -13.10
N VAL A 20 -7.95 4.37 -13.76
CA VAL A 20 -9.26 4.37 -13.07
C VAL A 20 -9.38 3.15 -12.15
N TYR A 21 -9.03 1.97 -12.62
CA TYR A 21 -9.01 0.75 -11.78
C TYR A 21 -8.09 0.91 -10.56
N ASN A 22 -6.87 1.43 -10.75
CA ASN A 22 -5.91 1.66 -9.66
C ASN A 22 -6.37 2.75 -8.67
N ALA A 23 -7.09 3.79 -9.13
CA ALA A 23 -7.66 4.81 -8.26
C ALA A 23 -8.76 4.21 -7.37
N ASN A 24 -9.69 3.48 -7.98
CA ASN A 24 -10.77 2.78 -7.30
C ASN A 24 -10.25 1.73 -6.31
N PHE A 25 -9.17 1.01 -6.65
CA PHE A 25 -8.55 0.02 -5.76
C PHE A 25 -7.81 0.65 -4.57
N LYS A 26 -7.20 1.83 -4.72
CA LYS A 26 -6.37 2.47 -3.67
C LYS A 26 -7.16 3.22 -2.59
N GLN A 27 -8.37 3.70 -2.89
CA GLN A 27 -9.31 4.29 -1.94
C GLN A 27 -8.71 5.30 -0.93
N CYS A 28 -7.95 6.27 -1.45
CA CYS A 28 -7.31 7.29 -0.62
C CYS A 28 -8.34 8.25 -0.02
N VAL A 29 -8.58 8.16 1.30
CA VAL A 29 -9.44 9.10 2.04
C VAL A 29 -8.67 10.38 2.34
N LEU A 30 -8.88 11.42 1.54
CA LEU A 30 -8.24 12.72 1.70
C LEU A 30 -8.67 13.39 3.01
N ASN A 31 -7.70 14.00 3.72
CA ASN A 31 -7.87 14.68 5.01
C ASN A 31 -8.25 13.79 6.21
N ALA A 32 -8.15 12.46 6.12
CA ALA A 32 -8.46 11.55 7.24
C ALA A 32 -7.70 11.91 8.54
N GLU A 33 -6.42 12.26 8.44
CA GLU A 33 -5.58 12.68 9.58
C GLU A 33 -6.03 14.00 10.24
N ARG A 34 -6.85 14.81 9.54
CA ARG A 34 -7.35 16.11 10.02
C ARG A 34 -8.71 16.02 10.71
N PHE A 35 -9.44 14.93 10.48
CA PHE A 35 -10.79 14.70 11.02
C PHE A 35 -10.93 13.25 11.54
N PRO A 36 -10.22 12.88 12.62
CA PRO A 36 -10.29 11.53 13.18
C PRO A 36 -11.65 11.26 13.84
N GLY A 37 -12.36 10.24 13.35
CA GLY A 37 -13.65 9.78 13.88
C GLY A 37 -14.47 9.04 12.81
N GLU A 38 -15.56 8.40 13.21
CA GLU A 38 -16.54 7.85 12.26
C GLU A 38 -17.34 8.99 11.58
N PRO A 39 -17.66 8.88 10.27
CA PRO A 39 -18.41 9.92 9.57
C PRO A 39 -19.87 9.95 10.05
N GLN A 40 -20.31 11.08 10.62
CA GLN A 40 -21.71 11.28 11.05
C GLN A 40 -22.70 11.32 9.86
N LEU A 41 -22.20 11.56 8.65
CA LEU A 41 -22.93 11.62 7.40
C LEU A 41 -21.98 11.29 6.25
N VAL A 42 -22.43 10.49 5.28
CA VAL A 42 -21.71 10.19 4.05
C VAL A 42 -22.45 10.78 2.85
N LEU A 43 -21.74 11.59 2.06
CA LEU A 43 -22.20 12.15 0.80
C LEU A 43 -21.44 11.48 -0.37
N VAL A 44 -22.17 11.05 -1.40
CA VAL A 44 -21.59 10.48 -2.63
C VAL A 44 -22.01 11.34 -3.81
N VAL A 45 -21.07 12.08 -4.40
CA VAL A 45 -21.30 12.97 -5.54
C VAL A 45 -20.93 12.29 -6.86
N GLN A 46 -21.87 12.23 -7.80
CA GLN A 46 -21.66 11.79 -9.19
C GLN A 46 -21.28 12.99 -10.07
N VAL A 47 -20.29 12.82 -10.96
CA VAL A 47 -19.68 13.89 -11.76
C VAL A 47 -19.60 13.48 -13.23
N HIS A 48 -19.98 14.39 -14.14
CA HIS A 48 -20.17 14.17 -15.57
C HIS A 48 -19.40 15.22 -16.40
N ASN A 49 -18.18 14.91 -16.83
CA ASN A 49 -17.37 15.88 -17.59
C ASN A 49 -17.90 16.08 -19.03
N ARG A 50 -17.96 17.34 -19.49
CA ARG A 50 -18.78 17.80 -20.64
C ARG A 50 -17.97 17.91 -21.97
N PRO A 51 -18.50 18.40 -23.11
CA PRO A 51 -18.80 17.50 -24.23
C PRO A 51 -17.77 17.52 -25.38
N GLU A 52 -16.87 18.51 -25.43
CA GLU A 52 -15.86 18.66 -26.50
C GLU A 52 -15.04 17.37 -26.71
N TYR A 53 -14.60 16.76 -25.60
CA TYR A 53 -13.85 15.50 -25.61
C TYR A 53 -14.73 14.28 -25.88
N LEU A 54 -16.04 14.33 -25.59
CA LEU A 54 -16.97 13.27 -25.98
C LEU A 54 -17.18 13.26 -27.50
N LYS A 55 -17.17 14.43 -28.14
CA LYS A 55 -17.22 14.55 -29.60
C LYS A 55 -15.97 13.94 -30.26
N LEU A 56 -14.78 14.30 -29.77
CA LEU A 56 -13.51 13.67 -30.18
C LEU A 56 -13.47 12.15 -29.87
N LEU A 57 -14.11 11.70 -28.79
CA LEU A 57 -14.24 10.27 -28.48
C LEU A 57 -15.19 9.55 -29.46
N ILE A 58 -16.29 10.17 -29.88
CA ILE A 58 -17.22 9.61 -30.88
C ILE A 58 -16.60 9.61 -32.29
N GLU A 59 -15.84 10.65 -32.63
CA GLU A 59 -15.09 10.76 -33.90
C GLU A 59 -13.88 9.80 -33.96
N SER A 60 -13.33 9.39 -32.81
CA SER A 60 -12.28 8.35 -32.74
C SER A 60 -12.82 6.93 -32.54
N LEU A 61 -13.99 6.75 -31.93
CA LEU A 61 -14.72 5.47 -31.94
C LEU A 61 -15.15 5.08 -33.36
N HIS A 62 -15.51 6.05 -34.21
CA HIS A 62 -15.67 5.86 -35.66
C HIS A 62 -14.39 5.38 -36.39
N LYS A 63 -13.22 5.41 -35.73
CA LYS A 63 -11.94 4.89 -36.24
C LYS A 63 -11.36 3.75 -35.40
N ALA A 64 -12.16 3.20 -34.48
CA ALA A 64 -11.79 2.09 -33.59
C ALA A 64 -12.86 0.98 -33.64
N ALA A 65 -13.48 0.80 -34.81
CA ALA A 65 -14.61 -0.10 -35.05
C ALA A 65 -14.27 -1.16 -36.12
N GLU A 66 -13.18 -1.89 -35.90
CA GLU A 66 -12.77 -3.07 -36.70
C GLU A 66 -12.58 -4.31 -35.81
N ASP A 67 -13.63 -4.62 -35.02
CA ASP A 67 -14.11 -5.98 -34.77
C ASP A 67 -15.60 -5.87 -34.34
N PRO A 68 -16.43 -6.94 -34.39
CA PRO A 68 -17.69 -6.87 -35.14
C PRO A 68 -18.74 -5.93 -34.52
N LEU A 69 -19.44 -5.21 -35.41
CA LEU A 69 -20.38 -4.14 -35.05
C LEU A 69 -21.50 -4.61 -34.10
N ASP A 70 -21.79 -3.83 -33.06
CA ASP A 70 -23.14 -3.70 -32.50
C ASP A 70 -24.05 -3.11 -33.60
N CYS A 71 -25.29 -3.59 -33.76
CA CYS A 71 -26.18 -3.11 -34.82
C CYS A 71 -26.52 -1.61 -34.61
N PRO A 72 -26.56 -0.78 -35.69
CA PRO A 72 -27.00 0.61 -35.59
C PRO A 72 -28.41 0.70 -35.01
N ARG A 73 -28.62 1.61 -34.04
CA ARG A 73 -29.85 1.69 -33.23
C ARG A 73 -31.15 1.45 -34.01
N ASP A 74 -31.33 2.19 -35.12
CA ASP A 74 -32.59 2.26 -35.87
C ASP A 74 -32.61 1.35 -37.12
N ILE A 75 -31.75 0.33 -37.20
CA ILE A 75 -31.73 -0.61 -38.33
C ILE A 75 -32.92 -1.59 -38.25
N ALA A 76 -33.62 -1.80 -39.37
CA ALA A 76 -34.69 -2.80 -39.44
C ALA A 76 -34.14 -4.22 -39.18
N LYS A 77 -34.84 -5.01 -38.35
CA LYS A 77 -34.41 -6.33 -37.86
C LYS A 77 -33.94 -7.29 -38.97
N ASP A 78 -34.68 -7.37 -40.06
CA ASP A 78 -34.36 -8.23 -41.21
C ASP A 78 -33.00 -7.85 -41.83
N LYS A 79 -32.70 -6.56 -41.87
CA LYS A 79 -31.43 -6.00 -42.35
C LYS A 79 -30.32 -6.15 -41.30
N ALA A 80 -30.63 -6.03 -40.01
CA ALA A 80 -29.71 -6.31 -38.90
C ALA A 80 -29.16 -7.74 -38.99
N LEU A 81 -30.06 -8.71 -39.18
CA LEU A 81 -29.75 -10.13 -39.34
C LEU A 81 -28.93 -10.40 -40.61
N GLN A 82 -29.18 -9.70 -41.72
CA GLN A 82 -28.33 -9.76 -42.91
C GLN A 82 -26.94 -9.16 -42.70
N THR A 83 -26.80 -8.11 -41.88
CA THR A 83 -25.49 -7.49 -41.58
C THR A 83 -24.65 -8.24 -40.56
N GLY A 84 -25.17 -9.30 -39.93
CA GLY A 84 -24.40 -10.16 -39.01
C GLY A 84 -23.90 -9.48 -37.72
N CYS A 85 -24.47 -8.32 -37.35
CA CYS A 85 -24.05 -7.55 -36.19
C CYS A 85 -24.42 -8.25 -34.86
N LEU A 86 -23.57 -8.08 -33.84
CA LEU A 86 -23.49 -8.95 -32.65
C LEU A 86 -24.81 -9.09 -31.86
N ASN A 87 -25.67 -8.08 -31.90
CA ASN A 87 -26.91 -8.02 -31.14
C ASN A 87 -28.17 -8.14 -32.03
N ALA A 88 -28.05 -8.50 -33.32
CA ALA A 88 -29.14 -8.50 -34.31
C ALA A 88 -30.41 -9.28 -33.91
N GLN A 89 -30.26 -10.33 -33.09
CA GLN A 89 -31.38 -11.14 -32.62
C GLN A 89 -32.16 -10.51 -31.44
N HIS A 90 -31.57 -9.52 -30.76
CA HIS A 90 -32.01 -8.98 -29.45
C HIS A 90 -32.18 -7.45 -29.44
N PRO A 91 -33.14 -6.88 -30.20
CA PRO A 91 -33.56 -5.49 -30.03
C PRO A 91 -34.38 -5.29 -28.73
N ASP A 92 -34.54 -4.03 -28.32
CA ASP A 92 -35.43 -3.61 -27.22
C ASP A 92 -36.92 -3.78 -27.58
N SER A 93 -37.82 -3.55 -26.61
CA SER A 93 -39.28 -3.64 -26.79
C SER A 93 -39.87 -2.65 -27.82
N TYR A 94 -39.10 -1.66 -28.28
CA TYR A 94 -39.48 -0.71 -29.33
C TYR A 94 -38.82 -1.04 -30.69
N GLY A 95 -37.94 -2.05 -30.73
CA GLY A 95 -37.24 -2.51 -31.94
C GLY A 95 -35.84 -1.93 -32.13
N HIS A 96 -35.30 -1.15 -31.19
CA HIS A 96 -33.97 -0.54 -31.30
C HIS A 96 -32.85 -1.48 -30.87
N TYR A 97 -31.64 -1.24 -31.38
CA TYR A 97 -30.43 -1.93 -30.96
C TYR A 97 -29.58 -1.11 -29.96
N ARG A 98 -28.78 -1.82 -29.16
CA ARG A 98 -28.07 -1.32 -27.98
C ARG A 98 -27.08 -0.19 -28.30
N GLU A 99 -27.35 1.00 -27.76
CA GLU A 99 -26.35 2.07 -27.67
C GLU A 99 -25.60 2.02 -26.32
N ALA A 100 -24.27 1.92 -26.39
CA ALA A 100 -23.42 1.81 -25.20
C ALA A 100 -23.51 3.03 -24.27
N PHE A 101 -23.66 4.25 -24.82
CA PHE A 101 -23.71 5.48 -24.01
C PHE A 101 -25.02 5.63 -23.21
N ILE A 102 -26.12 5.08 -23.72
CA ILE A 102 -27.44 5.17 -23.07
C ILE A 102 -27.55 4.11 -21.97
N THR A 103 -27.17 2.86 -22.29
CA THR A 103 -27.17 1.77 -21.32
C THR A 103 -26.14 1.97 -20.20
N GLN A 104 -25.14 2.84 -20.36
CA GLN A 104 -24.16 3.16 -19.33
C GLN A 104 -24.79 3.75 -18.06
N THR A 105 -25.85 4.55 -18.15
CA THR A 105 -26.42 5.28 -16.99
C THR A 105 -27.00 4.34 -15.94
N LYS A 106 -27.82 3.35 -16.35
CA LYS A 106 -28.38 2.33 -15.45
C LYS A 106 -27.33 1.42 -14.83
N HIS A 107 -26.35 0.97 -15.63
CA HIS A 107 -25.22 0.19 -15.11
C HIS A 107 -24.35 0.98 -14.15
N HIS A 108 -24.07 2.27 -14.42
CA HIS A 108 -23.28 3.12 -13.53
C HIS A 108 -24.00 3.36 -12.20
N TRP A 109 -25.31 3.57 -12.20
CA TRP A 109 -26.07 3.75 -10.96
C TRP A 109 -26.06 2.48 -10.08
N TRP A 110 -26.29 1.30 -10.68
CA TRP A 110 -26.24 0.02 -9.96
C TRP A 110 -24.83 -0.27 -9.40
N TRP A 111 -23.80 -0.06 -10.24
CA TRP A 111 -22.41 -0.18 -9.83
C TRP A 111 -22.06 0.80 -8.71
N LYS A 112 -22.47 2.08 -8.82
CA LYS A 112 -22.25 3.11 -7.79
C LYS A 112 -22.85 2.69 -6.45
N LEU A 113 -24.09 2.20 -6.46
CA LEU A 113 -24.79 1.74 -5.26
C LEU A 113 -24.07 0.57 -4.58
N HIS A 114 -23.75 -0.50 -5.33
CA HIS A 114 -23.05 -1.67 -4.80
C HIS A 114 -21.60 -1.38 -4.38
N TYR A 115 -20.86 -0.61 -5.19
CA TYR A 115 -19.46 -0.28 -4.91
C TYR A 115 -19.30 0.57 -3.65
N VAL A 116 -20.20 1.52 -3.41
CA VAL A 116 -20.21 2.31 -2.17
C VAL A 116 -20.44 1.42 -0.95
N TRP A 117 -21.46 0.55 -0.96
CA TRP A 117 -21.81 -0.22 0.24
C TRP A 117 -20.87 -1.38 0.58
N GLU A 118 -20.27 -2.04 -0.43
CA GLU A 118 -19.44 -3.24 -0.22
C GLU A 118 -17.94 -3.03 -0.41
N ARG A 119 -17.54 -2.07 -1.26
CA ARG A 119 -16.14 -1.95 -1.69
C ARG A 119 -15.41 -0.78 -1.07
N VAL A 120 -16.09 0.29 -0.66
CA VAL A 120 -15.47 1.45 -0.01
C VAL A 120 -15.16 1.13 1.45
N HIS A 121 -13.88 1.10 1.85
CA HIS A 121 -13.47 0.66 3.19
C HIS A 121 -14.09 1.48 4.34
N VAL A 122 -14.24 2.80 4.21
CA VAL A 122 -14.89 3.64 5.25
C VAL A 122 -16.40 3.37 5.40
N MET A 123 -17.00 2.59 4.49
CA MET A 123 -18.38 2.12 4.59
C MET A 123 -18.49 0.78 5.33
N GLN A 124 -17.39 0.12 5.69
CA GLN A 124 -17.40 -1.09 6.51
C GLN A 124 -17.74 -0.70 7.96
N GLY A 125 -18.95 -1.07 8.41
CA GLY A 125 -19.50 -0.70 9.73
C GLY A 125 -20.52 0.43 9.70
N TYR A 126 -20.50 1.33 8.71
CA TYR A 126 -21.44 2.48 8.67
C TYR A 126 -22.91 2.02 8.57
N SER A 127 -23.74 2.52 9.49
CA SER A 127 -25.15 2.13 9.66
C SER A 127 -26.15 3.23 9.31
N GLY A 128 -25.69 4.47 9.09
CA GLY A 128 -26.53 5.62 8.75
C GLY A 128 -27.01 5.62 7.30
N PHE A 129 -27.61 6.73 6.88
CA PHE A 129 -27.99 6.96 5.49
C PHE A 129 -26.80 7.46 4.67
N VAL A 130 -26.69 6.97 3.42
CA VAL A 130 -25.80 7.55 2.40
C VAL A 130 -26.64 8.45 1.52
N ILE A 131 -26.28 9.72 1.39
CA ILE A 131 -26.93 10.66 0.49
C ILE A 131 -26.20 10.65 -0.85
N PHE A 132 -26.90 10.29 -1.91
CA PHE A 132 -26.42 10.40 -3.28
C PHE A 132 -26.79 11.78 -3.84
N LEU A 133 -25.80 12.44 -4.44
CA LEU A 133 -25.86 13.77 -5.06
C LEU A 133 -25.28 13.68 -6.47
N GLU A 134 -25.63 14.63 -7.33
CA GLU A 134 -25.04 14.82 -8.65
C GLU A 134 -24.38 16.21 -8.75
N GLU A 135 -23.53 16.45 -9.75
CA GLU A 135 -22.71 17.67 -9.85
C GLU A 135 -23.51 18.99 -9.96
N ASP A 136 -24.77 18.92 -10.36
CA ASP A 136 -25.72 20.04 -10.46
C ASP A 136 -26.57 20.23 -9.18
N ASN A 137 -26.37 19.40 -8.14
CA ASN A 137 -27.09 19.49 -6.89
C ASN A 137 -26.45 20.55 -5.97
N TYR A 138 -27.18 21.64 -5.71
CA TYR A 138 -26.78 22.67 -4.75
C TYR A 138 -27.36 22.37 -3.35
N LEU A 139 -26.53 22.43 -2.32
CA LEU A 139 -26.90 22.22 -0.91
C LEU A 139 -27.16 23.56 -0.22
N LEU A 140 -28.32 23.73 0.42
CA LEU A 140 -28.56 24.91 1.27
C LEU A 140 -27.70 24.87 2.55
N PRO A 141 -27.33 26.04 3.13
CA PRO A 141 -26.46 26.11 4.30
C PRO A 141 -26.96 25.34 5.54
N ASP A 142 -28.27 25.14 5.68
CA ASP A 142 -28.89 24.43 6.81
C ASP A 142 -29.12 22.93 6.56
N PHE A 143 -28.74 22.37 5.40
CA PHE A 143 -29.13 21.01 5.01
C PHE A 143 -28.75 19.94 6.05
N TYR A 144 -27.58 20.07 6.69
CA TYR A 144 -27.11 19.08 7.68
C TYR A 144 -27.88 19.18 9.01
N HIS A 145 -28.36 20.37 9.37
CA HIS A 145 -29.24 20.56 10.52
C HIS A 145 -30.62 19.97 10.24
N PHE A 146 -31.19 20.27 9.06
CA PHE A 146 -32.47 19.70 8.62
C PHE A 146 -32.40 18.17 8.50
N TYR A 147 -31.32 17.61 7.94
CA TYR A 147 -31.11 16.16 7.84
C TYR A 147 -31.14 15.47 9.21
N LYS A 148 -30.50 16.05 10.25
CA LYS A 148 -30.52 15.44 11.59
C LYS A 148 -31.91 15.46 12.21
N ALA A 149 -32.62 16.60 12.14
CA ALA A 149 -34.02 16.68 12.57
C ALA A 149 -34.92 15.70 11.79
N MET A 150 -34.65 15.46 10.51
CA MET A 150 -35.37 14.50 9.67
C MET A 150 -35.08 13.03 10.06
N ILE A 151 -33.86 12.70 10.49
CA ILE A 151 -33.50 11.39 11.05
C ILE A 151 -34.18 11.17 12.42
N GLU A 152 -34.18 12.17 13.30
CA GLU A 152 -34.85 12.13 14.61
C GLU A 152 -36.38 11.97 14.43
N PHE A 153 -36.97 12.70 13.48
CA PHE A 153 -38.37 12.53 13.08
C PHE A 153 -38.65 11.13 12.50
N ARG A 154 -37.76 10.59 11.66
CA ARG A 154 -37.88 9.21 11.13
C ARG A 154 -37.98 8.19 12.27
N GLN A 155 -37.13 8.30 13.30
CA GLN A 155 -37.09 7.35 14.43
C GLN A 155 -38.40 7.29 15.22
N SER A 156 -39.15 8.38 15.30
CA SER A 156 -40.44 8.44 16.00
C SER A 156 -41.66 8.22 15.09
N SER A 157 -41.60 8.68 13.84
CA SER A 157 -42.79 8.92 13.00
C SER A 157 -42.79 8.21 11.64
N CYS A 158 -41.66 7.66 11.18
CA CYS A 158 -41.61 6.79 10.00
C CYS A 158 -40.44 5.79 10.07
N THR A 159 -40.51 4.83 10.99
CA THR A 159 -39.44 3.84 11.24
C THR A 159 -39.16 2.92 10.04
N ASP A 160 -40.09 2.83 9.09
CA ASP A 160 -40.04 2.08 7.83
C ASP A 160 -39.70 2.95 6.58
N CYS A 161 -39.45 4.25 6.74
CA CYS A 161 -38.93 5.10 5.66
C CYS A 161 -37.44 4.82 5.40
N ASP A 162 -37.12 3.72 4.70
CA ASP A 162 -35.73 3.34 4.40
C ASP A 162 -35.08 4.14 3.26
N MET A 163 -35.80 5.11 2.70
CA MET A 163 -35.25 6.14 1.82
C MET A 163 -35.63 7.55 2.29
N LEU A 164 -34.78 8.51 1.96
CA LEU A 164 -34.99 9.95 2.15
C LEU A 164 -34.89 10.67 0.80
N ALA A 165 -35.61 11.78 0.64
CA ALA A 165 -35.36 12.75 -0.43
C ALA A 165 -35.21 14.15 0.18
N LEU A 166 -33.99 14.68 0.13
CA LEU A 166 -33.68 16.02 0.65
C LEU A 166 -33.99 17.14 -0.35
N GLY A 167 -34.23 16.80 -1.63
CA GLY A 167 -34.79 17.69 -2.64
C GLY A 167 -36.08 17.15 -3.23
N ASN A 168 -36.96 18.06 -3.68
CA ASN A 168 -38.10 17.74 -4.54
C ASN A 168 -38.30 18.86 -5.58
N HIS A 169 -38.84 18.50 -6.76
CA HIS A 169 -38.99 19.44 -7.90
C HIS A 169 -40.02 20.56 -7.66
N ASN A 170 -40.89 20.47 -6.64
CA ASN A 170 -41.95 21.44 -6.37
C ASN A 170 -41.61 22.45 -5.24
N GLY A 171 -40.60 22.16 -4.41
CA GLY A 171 -40.36 22.84 -3.13
C GLY A 171 -39.91 24.31 -3.23
N TYR A 172 -39.51 24.77 -4.42
CA TYR A 172 -38.93 26.10 -4.64
C TYR A 172 -39.92 27.24 -4.37
N ASN A 173 -41.17 27.11 -4.85
CA ASN A 173 -42.14 28.22 -4.89
C ASN A 173 -42.76 28.59 -3.53
N ASN A 174 -42.51 27.81 -2.47
CA ASN A 174 -43.07 28.05 -1.13
C ASN A 174 -42.05 27.77 0.00
N PHE A 175 -40.74 27.81 -0.28
CA PHE A 175 -39.69 27.38 0.66
C PHE A 175 -39.90 27.87 2.10
N ILE A 176 -40.23 29.16 2.31
CA ILE A 176 -40.50 29.73 3.64
C ILE A 176 -41.53 28.91 4.44
N ARG A 177 -42.69 28.61 3.82
CA ARG A 177 -43.85 27.96 4.46
C ARG A 177 -43.68 26.46 4.66
N GLU A 178 -42.83 25.83 3.86
CA GLU A 178 -42.60 24.38 3.88
C GLU A 178 -41.21 24.00 4.45
N SER A 179 -40.41 25.00 4.82
CA SER A 179 -39.01 24.88 5.29
C SER A 179 -38.83 23.96 6.50
N ASN A 180 -39.84 23.84 7.35
CA ASN A 180 -39.83 23.02 8.56
C ASN A 180 -40.67 21.74 8.45
N LYS A 181 -41.12 21.37 7.24
CA LYS A 181 -42.03 20.23 7.02
C LYS A 181 -41.35 19.09 6.27
N VAL A 182 -41.73 17.88 6.67
CA VAL A 182 -41.44 16.62 5.96
C VAL A 182 -42.76 15.90 5.67
N MET A 183 -42.80 15.18 4.55
CA MET A 183 -43.95 14.32 4.19
C MET A 183 -43.50 12.90 3.90
N THR A 184 -44.40 11.94 4.08
CA THR A 184 -44.16 10.53 3.82
C THR A 184 -45.00 10.08 2.62
N THR A 185 -44.38 9.42 1.66
CA THR A 185 -45.03 8.98 0.40
C THR A 185 -44.36 7.73 -0.15
N SER A 186 -44.99 7.05 -1.10
CA SER A 186 -44.28 6.14 -1.99
C SER A 186 -43.26 6.91 -2.83
N TRP A 187 -42.10 6.28 -3.09
CA TRP A 187 -41.06 6.84 -3.93
C TRP A 187 -41.51 6.91 -5.40
N MET A 188 -41.04 7.93 -6.10
CA MET A 188 -41.40 8.23 -7.49
C MET A 188 -40.18 8.85 -8.19
N SER A 189 -39.83 8.35 -9.38
CA SER A 189 -38.73 8.85 -10.22
C SER A 189 -38.79 10.37 -10.36
N THR A 190 -39.90 10.87 -10.89
CA THR A 190 -40.10 12.28 -11.30
C THR A 190 -40.22 13.29 -10.15
N LYS A 191 -40.08 12.87 -8.88
CA LYS A 191 -40.26 13.74 -7.70
C LYS A 191 -39.21 13.58 -6.62
N HIS A 192 -38.65 12.37 -6.45
CA HIS A 192 -37.90 11.96 -5.26
C HIS A 192 -36.48 11.47 -5.60
N ASN A 193 -35.95 11.87 -6.76
CA ASN A 193 -34.60 11.52 -7.23
C ASN A 193 -33.49 12.53 -6.83
N ILE A 194 -33.84 13.74 -6.34
CA ILE A 194 -32.88 14.76 -5.88
C ILE A 194 -32.48 14.54 -4.42
N GLY A 195 -31.17 14.56 -4.11
CA GLY A 195 -30.67 14.49 -2.72
C GLY A 195 -31.10 13.21 -2.01
N MET A 196 -30.96 12.07 -2.70
CA MET A 196 -31.59 10.81 -2.36
C MET A 196 -30.77 10.05 -1.30
N GLY A 197 -31.34 9.88 -0.11
CA GLY A 197 -30.78 9.07 0.96
C GLY A 197 -31.22 7.61 0.88
N ILE A 198 -30.27 6.67 0.96
CA ILE A 198 -30.53 5.23 1.02
C ILE A 198 -29.94 4.66 2.32
N SER A 199 -30.69 3.82 3.04
CA SER A 199 -30.18 3.05 4.18
C SER A 199 -29.56 1.71 3.73
N ARG A 200 -28.67 1.13 4.55
CA ARG A 200 -28.13 -0.22 4.30
C ARG A 200 -29.24 -1.28 4.17
N GLN A 201 -30.37 -1.11 4.87
CA GLN A 201 -31.51 -2.02 4.76
C GLN A 201 -32.24 -1.90 3.42
N MET A 202 -32.42 -0.69 2.87
CA MET A 202 -32.96 -0.55 1.51
C MET A 202 -31.98 -1.12 0.47
N TYR A 203 -30.68 -0.86 0.64
CA TYR A 203 -29.66 -1.41 -0.24
C TYR A 203 -29.74 -2.94 -0.37
N TYR A 204 -29.82 -3.69 0.75
CA TYR A 204 -30.00 -5.15 0.67
C TYR A 204 -31.32 -5.57 0.03
N LYS A 205 -32.44 -4.84 0.27
CA LYS A 205 -33.72 -5.09 -0.42
C LYS A 205 -33.61 -4.90 -1.94
N LEU A 206 -32.83 -3.91 -2.39
CA LEU A 206 -32.58 -3.67 -3.80
C LEU A 206 -31.64 -4.72 -4.40
N MET A 207 -30.57 -5.13 -3.71
CA MET A 207 -29.69 -6.19 -4.22
C MET A 207 -30.42 -7.54 -4.38
N GLY A 208 -31.38 -7.85 -3.51
CA GLY A 208 -32.29 -9.00 -3.68
C GLY A 208 -33.19 -8.92 -4.93
N CYS A 209 -33.27 -7.75 -5.56
CA CYS A 209 -33.99 -7.49 -6.81
C CYS A 209 -33.06 -7.33 -8.03
N ASN A 210 -31.79 -7.75 -7.94
CA ASN A 210 -30.81 -7.65 -9.02
C ASN A 210 -31.33 -8.16 -10.37
N ASP A 211 -31.92 -9.35 -10.40
CA ASP A 211 -32.30 -9.99 -11.66
C ASP A 211 -33.49 -9.26 -12.29
N ALA A 212 -34.42 -8.73 -11.48
CA ALA A 212 -35.49 -7.87 -11.93
C ALA A 212 -34.98 -6.47 -12.38
N PHE A 213 -33.94 -5.92 -11.75
CA PHE A 213 -33.30 -4.67 -12.21
C PHE A 213 -32.66 -4.85 -13.58
N CYS A 214 -31.97 -5.97 -13.78
CA CYS A 214 -31.26 -6.31 -15.01
C CYS A 214 -32.19 -6.72 -16.17
N THR A 215 -33.33 -7.37 -15.88
CA THR A 215 -34.27 -7.85 -16.91
C THR A 215 -35.40 -6.87 -17.26
N TYR A 216 -35.67 -5.85 -16.44
CA TYR A 216 -36.62 -4.80 -16.79
C TYR A 216 -36.08 -3.93 -17.93
N ASP A 217 -36.77 -3.96 -19.08
CA ASP A 217 -36.40 -3.28 -20.33
C ASP A 217 -36.64 -1.77 -20.25
N ASP A 218 -35.73 -1.09 -19.57
CA ASP A 218 -35.64 0.36 -19.44
C ASP A 218 -34.17 0.73 -19.27
N TYR A 219 -33.70 1.76 -19.97
CA TYR A 219 -32.32 2.22 -19.88
C TYR A 219 -32.08 3.16 -18.68
N ASN A 220 -33.14 3.62 -18.01
CA ASN A 220 -33.06 4.57 -16.92
C ASN A 220 -33.22 3.88 -15.56
N TRP A 221 -32.38 4.27 -14.60
CA TRP A 221 -32.31 3.62 -13.29
C TRP A 221 -33.51 3.97 -12.40
N ASP A 222 -34.07 5.17 -12.56
CA ASP A 222 -35.10 5.69 -11.66
C ASP A 222 -36.49 5.13 -12.01
N TRP A 223 -36.82 4.99 -13.28
CA TRP A 223 -38.00 4.25 -13.74
C TRP A 223 -37.89 2.75 -13.45
N THR A 224 -36.70 2.15 -13.61
CA THR A 224 -36.44 0.78 -13.15
C THR A 224 -36.68 0.65 -11.63
N LEU A 225 -36.18 1.58 -10.81
CA LEU A 225 -36.39 1.59 -9.37
C LEU A 225 -37.88 1.77 -9.00
N GLN A 226 -38.63 2.57 -9.77
CA GLN A 226 -40.08 2.73 -9.57
C GLN A 226 -40.85 1.46 -9.94
N HIS A 227 -40.40 0.72 -10.97
CA HIS A 227 -40.95 -0.60 -11.30
C HIS A 227 -40.70 -1.59 -10.15
N LEU A 228 -39.44 -1.75 -9.70
CA LEU A 228 -39.07 -2.67 -8.62
C LEU A 228 -39.80 -2.39 -7.30
N SER A 229 -40.07 -1.11 -7.01
CA SER A 229 -40.90 -0.68 -5.88
C SER A 229 -42.30 -1.31 -5.91
N GLY A 230 -42.87 -1.53 -7.10
CA GLY A 230 -44.18 -2.16 -7.28
C GLY A 230 -44.15 -3.68 -7.50
N THR A 231 -43.06 -4.25 -8.03
CA THR A 231 -43.06 -5.65 -8.52
C THR A 231 -42.11 -6.62 -7.81
N CYS A 232 -41.04 -6.14 -7.17
CA CYS A 232 -40.04 -6.99 -6.54
C CYS A 232 -39.85 -6.71 -5.04
N VAL A 233 -39.81 -5.45 -4.63
CA VAL A 233 -39.80 -5.11 -3.20
C VAL A 233 -41.18 -5.42 -2.62
N SER A 234 -41.23 -6.23 -1.56
CA SER A 234 -42.46 -6.79 -0.99
C SER A 234 -43.48 -5.77 -0.45
N LYS A 235 -43.12 -4.48 -0.41
CA LYS A 235 -44.00 -3.33 -0.23
C LYS A 235 -43.44 -2.15 -1.03
N PRO A 236 -44.30 -1.25 -1.57
CA PRO A 236 -43.88 0.01 -2.18
C PRO A 236 -42.87 0.77 -1.34
N ILE A 237 -41.75 1.16 -1.95
CA ILE A 237 -40.66 1.87 -1.30
C ILE A 237 -41.19 3.17 -0.72
N LYS A 238 -41.09 3.30 0.60
CA LYS A 238 -41.59 4.44 1.38
C LYS A 238 -40.44 5.43 1.62
N VAL A 239 -40.65 6.67 1.20
CA VAL A 239 -39.66 7.75 1.29
C VAL A 239 -40.17 8.87 2.21
N LEU A 240 -39.27 9.38 3.06
CA LEU A 240 -39.47 10.63 3.79
C LEU A 240 -38.89 11.78 2.96
N VAL A 241 -39.68 12.81 2.69
CA VAL A 241 -39.37 13.87 1.72
C VAL A 241 -39.38 15.23 2.41
N ALA A 242 -38.31 16.02 2.22
CA ALA A 242 -38.28 17.42 2.62
C ALA A 242 -39.25 18.24 1.74
N GLN A 243 -40.24 18.93 2.32
CA GLN A 243 -41.18 19.73 1.51
C GLN A 243 -40.53 21.04 1.03
N GLY A 244 -39.83 21.75 1.92
CA GLY A 244 -38.84 22.77 1.53
C GLY A 244 -37.51 22.13 1.15
N SER A 245 -37.27 21.95 -0.15
CA SER A 245 -36.07 21.31 -0.71
C SER A 245 -34.77 21.89 -0.15
N ARG A 246 -33.92 21.04 0.44
CA ARG A 246 -32.56 21.37 0.93
C ARG A 246 -31.44 20.98 -0.03
N VAL A 247 -31.78 20.18 -1.04
CA VAL A 247 -30.98 19.96 -2.23
C VAL A 247 -31.77 20.51 -3.42
N MET A 248 -31.16 21.43 -4.17
CA MET A 248 -31.73 22.07 -5.36
C MET A 248 -31.06 21.53 -6.61
N HIS A 249 -31.84 21.21 -7.65
CA HIS A 249 -31.30 20.87 -8.97
C HIS A 249 -31.06 22.17 -9.74
N THR A 250 -29.80 22.47 -10.07
CA THR A 250 -29.41 23.77 -10.68
C THR A 250 -29.31 23.74 -12.21
N GLY A 251 -29.35 22.57 -12.83
CA GLY A 251 -29.21 22.43 -14.28
C GLY A 251 -30.51 22.64 -15.06
N ASP A 252 -30.44 23.46 -16.11
CA ASP A 252 -31.22 23.24 -17.36
C ASP A 252 -30.46 22.26 -18.30
N CYS A 253 -29.49 21.52 -17.76
CA CYS A 253 -28.43 20.83 -18.50
C CYS A 253 -28.31 19.38 -18.06
N GLY A 254 -28.42 18.44 -19.00
CA GLY A 254 -28.28 17.01 -18.73
C GLY A 254 -28.46 16.19 -20.00
N LEU A 255 -28.55 14.86 -19.89
CA LEU A 255 -28.72 13.97 -21.06
C LEU A 255 -29.92 14.29 -21.96
N HIS A 256 -30.92 15.02 -21.44
CA HIS A 256 -32.14 15.42 -22.14
C HIS A 256 -32.14 16.87 -22.67
N HIS A 257 -31.16 17.69 -22.29
CA HIS A 257 -31.06 19.10 -22.70
C HIS A 257 -29.63 19.42 -23.15
N LYS A 258 -29.44 19.54 -24.47
CA LYS A 258 -28.11 19.62 -25.11
C LYS A 258 -27.54 21.03 -25.27
N ASP A 259 -28.38 22.06 -25.24
CA ASP A 259 -28.04 23.39 -25.77
C ASP A 259 -28.17 24.51 -24.72
N ASP A 260 -27.21 25.43 -24.73
CA ASP A 260 -27.01 26.63 -23.88
C ASP A 260 -26.91 26.42 -22.33
N CYS A 261 -25.75 25.93 -21.89
CA CYS A 261 -25.43 25.77 -20.46
C CYS A 261 -24.62 26.93 -19.88
N ARG A 262 -25.24 27.75 -19.01
CA ARG A 262 -24.59 28.89 -18.32
C ARG A 262 -24.63 28.75 -16.79
N PRO A 263 -23.51 28.33 -16.14
CA PRO A 263 -23.46 28.16 -14.69
C PRO A 263 -23.74 29.44 -13.90
N GLU A 264 -23.37 30.60 -14.45
CA GLU A 264 -23.63 31.92 -13.87
C GLU A 264 -25.14 32.17 -13.71
N TRP A 265 -25.95 31.83 -14.70
CA TRP A 265 -27.42 31.95 -14.64
C TRP A 265 -28.07 30.93 -13.69
N ALA A 266 -27.43 29.77 -13.47
CA ALA A 266 -27.88 28.81 -12.48
C ALA A 266 -27.66 29.34 -11.05
N MET A 267 -26.46 29.86 -10.76
CA MET A 267 -26.16 30.53 -9.48
C MET A 267 -27.03 31.76 -9.26
N GLN A 268 -27.16 32.63 -10.27
CA GLN A 268 -28.02 33.82 -10.20
C GLN A 268 -29.48 33.47 -9.92
N ARG A 269 -30.03 32.37 -10.47
CA ARG A 269 -31.40 31.92 -10.14
C ARG A 269 -31.54 31.33 -8.74
N VAL A 270 -30.49 30.70 -8.20
CA VAL A 270 -30.45 30.27 -6.78
C VAL A 270 -30.43 31.49 -5.87
N GLU A 271 -29.59 32.48 -6.16
CA GLU A 271 -29.50 33.75 -5.43
C GLU A 271 -30.80 34.56 -5.52
N GLU A 272 -31.38 34.75 -6.71
CA GLU A 272 -32.69 35.39 -6.89
C GLU A 272 -33.81 34.65 -6.14
N SER A 273 -33.78 33.31 -6.11
CA SER A 273 -34.78 32.53 -5.36
C SER A 273 -34.61 32.73 -3.85
N LEU A 274 -33.37 32.81 -3.37
CA LEU A 274 -33.05 33.12 -1.98
C LEU A 274 -33.46 34.56 -1.61
N GLU A 275 -33.16 35.56 -2.44
CA GLU A 275 -33.53 36.96 -2.21
C GLU A 275 -35.04 37.19 -2.25
N ARG A 276 -35.76 36.57 -3.20
CA ARG A 276 -37.23 36.55 -3.24
C ARG A 276 -37.80 35.87 -1.99
N SER A 277 -37.18 34.79 -1.51
CA SER A 277 -37.57 34.14 -0.23
C SER A 277 -37.24 34.96 1.02
N GLN A 278 -36.36 35.96 0.90
CA GLN A 278 -36.05 36.94 1.95
C GLN A 278 -36.81 38.27 1.79
N GLY A 279 -37.71 38.37 0.80
CA GLY A 279 -38.54 39.56 0.56
C GLY A 279 -37.77 40.78 0.02
N ARG A 280 -36.60 40.57 -0.60
CA ARG A 280 -35.76 41.67 -1.13
C ARG A 280 -36.05 41.94 -2.62
N PRO A 281 -36.04 43.21 -3.08
CA PRO A 281 -36.18 43.55 -4.49
C PRO A 281 -34.84 43.38 -5.23
N VAL A 282 -34.84 42.61 -6.32
CA VAL A 282 -33.66 42.32 -7.15
C VAL A 282 -33.45 43.41 -8.22
N PRO A 283 -32.25 44.01 -8.36
CA PRO A 283 -31.95 44.95 -9.43
C PRO A 283 -31.49 44.26 -10.73
N CYS A 284 -32.00 44.69 -11.89
CA CYS A 284 -31.59 44.15 -13.19
C CYS A 284 -30.26 44.78 -13.66
N LEU A 285 -29.25 43.96 -13.98
CA LEU A 285 -27.93 44.41 -14.46
C LEU A 285 -27.34 43.48 -15.53
N SER A 286 -27.62 43.74 -16.82
CA SER A 286 -26.71 43.43 -17.93
C SER A 286 -27.14 44.12 -19.23
N ASP A 287 -26.22 44.80 -19.91
CA ASP A 287 -26.41 45.24 -21.30
C ASP A 287 -26.13 44.07 -22.26
N SER A 288 -27.14 43.23 -22.49
CA SER A 288 -27.14 42.26 -23.59
C SER A 288 -28.57 41.97 -24.08
N ASP A 289 -28.74 41.81 -25.40
CA ASP A 289 -30.03 41.91 -26.12
C ASP A 289 -31.02 40.73 -25.94
N HIS A 290 -31.20 40.21 -24.73
CA HIS A 290 -32.21 39.17 -24.42
C HIS A 290 -33.34 39.60 -23.46
N CYS A 291 -33.39 40.86 -23.06
CA CYS A 291 -34.57 41.46 -22.44
C CYS A 291 -35.66 41.82 -23.48
N ARG A 292 -36.34 40.82 -24.06
CA ARG A 292 -37.58 41.02 -24.85
C ARG A 292 -38.76 40.18 -24.35
N GLY A 293 -39.58 40.82 -23.53
CA GLY A 293 -41.04 40.66 -23.46
C GLY A 293 -41.62 39.24 -23.37
N GLY A 294 -41.80 38.73 -22.15
CA GLY A 294 -42.56 37.50 -21.92
C GLY A 294 -44.07 37.66 -22.18
N ARG A 295 -44.78 36.54 -22.31
CA ARG A 295 -46.25 36.48 -22.20
C ARG A 295 -46.75 35.11 -21.72
N THR A 296 -47.56 35.16 -20.67
CA THR A 296 -48.73 34.30 -20.36
C THR A 296 -48.65 32.79 -20.63
N GLN A 297 -48.83 32.01 -19.57
CA GLN A 297 -49.43 30.67 -19.68
C GLN A 297 -50.84 30.76 -20.29
N GLY A 298 -51.16 29.83 -21.18
CA GLY A 298 -52.49 29.52 -21.71
C GLY A 298 -52.47 28.06 -22.19
N PRO A 299 -53.55 27.27 -22.06
CA PRO A 299 -53.37 25.84 -21.79
C PRO A 299 -53.85 24.87 -22.90
N HIS A 300 -53.45 23.60 -22.74
CA HIS A 300 -54.04 22.36 -23.27
C HIS A 300 -53.88 21.98 -24.78
N GLU A 301 -53.32 20.78 -24.96
CA GLU A 301 -53.74 19.66 -25.84
C GLU A 301 -53.53 19.56 -27.37
N GLU A 302 -53.53 18.27 -27.77
CA GLU A 302 -53.78 17.61 -29.07
C GLU A 302 -52.93 17.87 -30.35
N ARG A 303 -52.02 16.91 -30.59
CA ARG A 303 -51.89 16.09 -31.82
C ARG A 303 -52.60 16.56 -33.12
N ARG A 304 -51.85 16.73 -34.23
CA ARG A 304 -51.84 15.80 -35.42
C ARG A 304 -51.17 16.39 -36.68
N LEU A 305 -50.61 15.46 -37.46
CA LEU A 305 -50.55 15.37 -38.93
C LEU A 305 -50.96 16.60 -39.79
N GLY A 306 -49.98 17.19 -40.47
CA GLY A 306 -49.85 17.05 -41.94
C GLY A 306 -50.88 17.68 -42.92
N ARG A 307 -50.36 18.66 -43.69
CA ARG A 307 -50.83 19.18 -45.01
C ARG A 307 -51.97 20.23 -45.04
N CYS A 308 -51.65 21.35 -45.69
CA CYS A 308 -52.55 22.26 -46.40
C CYS A 308 -53.31 21.53 -47.55
N PRO A 309 -54.37 22.10 -48.20
CA PRO A 309 -54.72 23.53 -48.26
C PRO A 309 -56.24 23.89 -48.16
N GLY A 310 -56.56 25.19 -48.15
CA GLY A 310 -57.94 25.71 -48.38
C GLY A 310 -58.22 27.07 -47.71
N PRO A 311 -58.75 28.11 -48.43
CA PRO A 311 -58.97 29.45 -47.85
C PRO A 311 -60.46 29.90 -47.79
N GLN A 312 -60.81 30.84 -46.89
CA GLN A 312 -61.55 32.09 -47.21
C GLN A 312 -61.91 33.01 -45.99
N SER A 313 -61.99 34.32 -46.30
CA SER A 313 -62.61 35.52 -45.66
C SER A 313 -63.37 35.53 -44.31
N GLY A 314 -63.26 36.68 -43.61
CA GLY A 314 -64.33 37.33 -42.81
C GLY A 314 -64.07 37.45 -41.29
N THR A 315 -63.75 38.62 -40.69
CA THR A 315 -64.53 39.86 -40.35
C THR A 315 -65.20 39.90 -38.96
N GLN A 316 -64.75 40.87 -38.12
CA GLN A 316 -65.40 41.50 -36.93
C GLN A 316 -65.65 40.60 -35.68
N LEU A 317 -65.32 40.97 -34.41
CA LEU A 317 -65.55 42.17 -33.57
C LEU A 317 -67.04 42.46 -33.23
N PRO A 318 -67.39 43.13 -32.10
CA PRO A 318 -66.59 43.60 -30.94
C PRO A 318 -67.24 43.34 -29.53
N LEU A 319 -66.59 43.79 -28.41
CA LEU A 319 -67.10 44.80 -27.43
C LEU A 319 -66.57 44.71 -25.97
N ARG A 320 -66.05 45.86 -25.47
CA ARG A 320 -66.16 46.50 -24.11
C ARG A 320 -65.97 45.69 -22.79
N ALA A 321 -65.43 46.23 -21.68
CA ALA A 321 -64.69 47.47 -21.32
C ALA A 321 -64.11 47.26 -19.85
N LEU A 322 -63.80 48.20 -18.93
CA LEU A 322 -63.85 49.68 -18.78
C LEU A 322 -62.97 50.11 -17.55
N SER A 323 -62.28 51.27 -17.58
CA SER A 323 -61.71 52.08 -16.44
C SER A 323 -60.71 51.45 -15.43
N GLY A 324 -59.74 52.17 -14.85
CA GLY A 324 -59.27 53.56 -15.08
C GLY A 324 -58.25 54.05 -14.01
N ASP A 325 -57.38 55.01 -14.40
CA ASP A 325 -56.63 56.07 -13.66
C ASP A 325 -55.86 55.79 -12.32
N GLY A 326 -54.74 56.45 -11.96
CA GLY A 326 -53.87 57.42 -12.66
C GLY A 326 -52.86 58.19 -11.73
N ALA A 327 -51.78 58.76 -12.30
CA ALA A 327 -50.87 59.83 -11.77
C ALA A 327 -49.98 59.55 -10.49
N ASP A 328 -48.90 60.27 -10.12
CA ASP A 328 -48.11 61.39 -10.73
C ASP A 328 -46.61 61.48 -10.23
N LYS A 329 -45.88 62.59 -10.50
CA LYS A 329 -44.41 62.84 -10.31
C LYS A 329 -44.01 63.91 -9.21
N PRO A 330 -42.94 64.76 -9.31
CA PRO A 330 -41.53 64.53 -8.86
C PRO A 330 -40.81 65.66 -8.00
N GLY A 331 -39.53 65.46 -7.60
CA GLY A 331 -38.54 66.51 -7.17
C GLY A 331 -37.91 66.30 -5.76
N ALA A 332 -36.79 66.90 -5.30
CA ALA A 332 -35.68 67.71 -5.87
C ALA A 332 -34.41 67.73 -4.92
N ARG A 333 -33.35 68.54 -5.18
CA ARG A 333 -32.07 68.71 -4.40
C ARG A 333 -32.13 69.91 -3.38
N PRO A 334 -31.06 70.51 -2.74
CA PRO A 334 -29.58 70.28 -2.68
C PRO A 334 -28.82 70.56 -1.31
N GLY A 335 -27.46 70.49 -1.31
CA GLY A 335 -26.49 71.01 -0.28
C GLY A 335 -25.47 69.94 0.21
N ALA A 336 -24.12 70.02 0.16
CA ALA A 336 -23.07 71.08 0.29
C ALA A 336 -22.75 71.44 1.78
N VAL A 337 -21.50 71.64 2.30
CA VAL A 337 -20.14 72.04 1.81
C VAL A 337 -19.07 71.28 2.70
N ASP A 338 -17.79 70.98 2.35
CA ASP A 338 -16.57 71.86 2.37
C ASP A 338 -15.25 71.16 1.91
N THR A 339 -14.14 71.90 1.72
CA THR A 339 -12.78 71.42 1.29
C THR A 339 -11.61 72.24 1.91
N PRO A 340 -10.29 71.89 1.82
CA PRO A 340 -9.45 72.39 0.69
C PRO A 340 -8.07 71.68 0.35
N SER A 341 -7.65 71.81 -0.93
CA SER A 341 -6.27 72.07 -1.48
C SER A 341 -4.99 71.22 -1.15
N LEU A 342 -3.78 71.50 -1.74
CA LEU A 342 -3.33 71.31 -3.15
C LEU A 342 -1.76 71.44 -3.32
N SER A 343 -1.18 70.81 -4.36
CA SER A 343 0.05 71.19 -5.15
C SER A 343 1.46 70.57 -4.91
N HIS A 344 2.10 70.20 -6.05
CA HIS A 344 3.55 70.27 -6.46
C HIS A 344 4.69 69.64 -5.59
N ARG A 345 5.89 69.24 -6.10
CA ARG A 345 6.47 69.21 -7.48
C ARG A 345 7.59 68.13 -7.63
N VAL A 346 7.89 67.83 -8.90
CA VAL A 346 9.03 67.08 -9.50
C VAL A 346 10.35 67.00 -8.71
N GLU A 347 10.90 65.77 -8.57
CA GLU A 347 12.33 65.45 -8.81
C GLU A 347 12.58 63.92 -8.94
N VAL A 348 13.85 63.50 -9.16
CA VAL A 348 14.37 62.13 -9.48
C VAL A 348 14.24 61.68 -10.94
N ALA A 349 15.34 61.78 -11.70
CA ALA A 349 15.41 61.38 -13.11
C ALA A 349 16.76 60.75 -13.53
N GLU A 350 17.27 59.75 -12.79
CA GLU A 350 18.60 59.17 -13.09
C GLU A 350 18.72 57.63 -13.05
N SER A 351 17.63 56.88 -12.78
CA SER A 351 17.71 55.41 -12.60
C SER A 351 17.57 54.58 -13.90
N GLU A 352 16.83 55.07 -14.91
CA GLU A 352 16.28 54.19 -15.95
C GLU A 352 17.28 53.73 -17.03
N LYS A 353 18.33 54.52 -17.31
CA LYS A 353 19.25 54.27 -18.44
C LYS A 353 20.08 52.98 -18.30
N MET A 354 20.16 52.37 -17.12
CA MET A 354 20.94 51.13 -16.91
C MET A 354 20.13 49.85 -17.20
N ARG A 355 18.81 49.83 -16.96
CA ARG A 355 17.97 48.62 -17.11
C ARG A 355 17.84 48.14 -18.55
N PHE A 356 17.83 49.05 -19.53
CA PHE A 356 17.58 48.72 -20.95
C PHE A 356 18.70 47.92 -21.64
N ARG A 357 19.93 47.88 -21.08
CA ARG A 357 21.05 47.12 -21.66
C ARG A 357 21.04 45.63 -21.33
N VAL A 358 20.40 45.22 -20.22
CA VAL A 358 20.37 43.80 -19.79
C VAL A 358 19.35 43.00 -20.60
N LEU A 359 18.14 43.55 -20.79
CA LEU A 359 17.04 42.88 -21.50
C LEU A 359 17.40 42.43 -22.92
N LYS A 360 18.16 43.24 -23.68
CA LYS A 360 18.59 42.87 -25.05
C LYS A 360 19.54 41.66 -25.11
N LYS A 361 20.28 41.35 -24.04
CA LYS A 361 21.24 40.23 -24.05
C LYS A 361 20.54 38.88 -23.82
N ASN A 362 19.48 38.85 -23.03
CA ASN A 362 18.77 37.62 -22.67
C ASN A 362 17.86 37.11 -23.80
N LEU A 363 17.27 38.01 -24.61
CA LEU A 363 16.35 37.64 -25.69
C LEU A 363 17.02 36.84 -26.82
N LEU A 364 18.29 37.15 -27.13
CA LEU A 364 19.07 36.43 -28.15
C LEU A 364 19.39 34.98 -27.74
N VAL A 365 19.59 34.72 -26.44
CA VAL A 365 19.85 33.36 -25.92
C VAL A 365 18.60 32.48 -26.06
N LEU A 366 17.42 33.04 -25.72
CA LEU A 366 16.13 32.32 -25.84
C LEU A 366 15.81 31.91 -27.29
N LEU A 367 16.07 32.79 -28.26
CA LEU A 367 15.87 32.48 -29.68
C LEU A 367 16.82 31.36 -30.16
N GLY A 368 18.08 31.36 -29.72
CA GLY A 368 19.02 30.28 -30.04
C GLY A 368 18.58 28.92 -29.51
N VAL A 369 18.13 28.85 -28.25
CA VAL A 369 17.62 27.61 -27.64
C VAL A 369 16.39 27.08 -28.39
N SER A 370 15.46 27.95 -28.78
CA SER A 370 14.26 27.55 -29.52
C SER A 370 14.56 26.94 -30.90
N PHE A 371 15.62 27.37 -31.57
CA PHE A 371 16.02 26.83 -32.89
C PHE A 371 16.64 25.44 -32.80
N VAL A 372 17.41 25.17 -31.74
CA VAL A 372 17.97 23.84 -31.44
C VAL A 372 16.87 22.84 -31.08
N ILE A 373 15.85 23.27 -30.33
CA ILE A 373 14.69 22.42 -30.00
C ILE A 373 13.89 22.06 -31.26
N LEU A 374 13.63 23.02 -32.16
CA LEU A 374 12.88 22.74 -33.40
C LEU A 374 13.62 21.77 -34.34
N THR A 375 14.95 21.83 -34.39
CA THR A 375 15.75 20.93 -35.24
C THR A 375 15.87 19.52 -34.65
N LEU A 376 15.91 19.36 -33.32
CA LEU A 376 15.81 18.06 -32.64
C LEU A 376 14.44 17.39 -32.79
N LEU A 377 13.36 18.17 -32.89
CA LEU A 377 11.99 17.65 -33.05
C LEU A 377 11.70 17.11 -34.47
N PHE A 378 12.52 17.46 -35.47
CA PHE A 378 12.27 17.07 -36.87
C PHE A 378 13.01 15.81 -37.34
N SER A 379 14.00 15.31 -36.60
CA SER A 379 14.90 14.24 -37.06
C SER A 379 14.46 12.80 -36.71
N THR A 380 13.42 12.63 -35.90
CA THR A 380 13.09 11.33 -35.25
C THR A 380 11.81 10.65 -35.78
N ARG A 381 11.39 10.95 -37.02
CA ARG A 381 10.20 10.33 -37.69
C ARG A 381 10.51 9.65 -39.03
N VAL A 382 11.41 8.67 -39.02
CA VAL A 382 11.55 7.59 -40.03
C VAL A 382 12.07 6.38 -39.22
N LEU A 383 11.52 5.15 -39.26
CA LEU A 383 11.04 4.29 -40.35
C LEU A 383 9.77 3.47 -39.96
N MET A 384 9.31 2.60 -40.87
CA MET A 384 8.07 1.78 -40.79
C MET A 384 8.39 0.25 -40.86
N VAL A 385 7.61 -0.67 -40.25
CA VAL A 385 6.55 -1.58 -40.83
C VAL A 385 7.10 -2.54 -41.92
N PRO A 386 6.78 -3.87 -42.00
CA PRO A 386 5.48 -4.54 -41.72
C PRO A 386 5.48 -5.86 -40.90
N ASP A 387 4.25 -6.37 -40.72
CA ASP A 387 3.84 -7.71 -40.25
C ASP A 387 4.05 -8.86 -41.25
N TRP A 388 3.64 -10.06 -40.80
CA TRP A 388 3.13 -11.29 -41.48
C TRP A 388 3.82 -12.56 -40.95
N ASP A 389 3.16 -13.70 -40.69
CA ASP A 389 1.75 -14.15 -40.87
C ASP A 389 1.37 -15.05 -39.65
N THR A 390 0.21 -15.72 -39.47
CA THR A 390 -0.69 -16.37 -40.45
C THR A 390 -2.14 -16.54 -39.95
N GLU A 391 -3.07 -16.46 -40.90
CA GLU A 391 -4.34 -17.21 -41.06
C GLU A 391 -4.38 -18.68 -40.51
N SER A 392 -5.52 -19.36 -40.28
CA SER A 392 -6.96 -18.99 -40.29
C SER A 392 -7.88 -20.11 -39.71
N ASN A 393 -9.19 -19.81 -39.58
CA ASN A 393 -10.37 -20.70 -39.71
C ASN A 393 -10.70 -21.84 -38.70
N THR A 394 -11.56 -21.52 -37.71
CA THR A 394 -13.00 -21.90 -37.61
C THR A 394 -13.57 -23.22 -38.21
N PRO A 395 -14.78 -23.70 -37.80
CA PRO A 395 -15.44 -23.69 -36.48
C PRO A 395 -16.23 -25.00 -36.14
N HIS A 396 -16.80 -25.10 -34.92
CA HIS A 396 -18.02 -25.84 -34.47
C HIS A 396 -17.84 -26.26 -32.99
N SER A 397 -18.85 -26.37 -32.11
CA SER A 397 -20.26 -25.93 -32.12
C SER A 397 -20.69 -25.64 -30.66
N GLN A 398 -21.76 -24.86 -30.44
CA GLN A 398 -22.22 -24.48 -29.10
C GLN A 398 -23.03 -25.58 -28.38
N THR A 399 -22.93 -25.63 -27.05
CA THR A 399 -24.02 -26.01 -26.14
C THR A 399 -23.76 -25.44 -24.74
N SER A 400 -24.76 -25.41 -23.86
CA SER A 400 -24.78 -24.53 -22.67
C SER A 400 -24.83 -25.28 -21.33
N GLY A 401 -24.13 -24.77 -20.30
CA GLY A 401 -24.59 -24.88 -18.91
C GLY A 401 -23.52 -24.98 -17.82
N SER A 402 -23.92 -24.60 -16.60
CA SER A 402 -23.17 -24.76 -15.34
C SER A 402 -21.86 -23.97 -15.19
N GLY A 403 -21.24 -24.07 -14.02
CA GLY A 403 -19.96 -23.43 -13.71
C GLY A 403 -18.80 -24.22 -14.33
N ASP A 404 -18.43 -23.86 -15.57
CA ASP A 404 -17.36 -24.53 -16.33
C ASP A 404 -16.06 -24.69 -15.51
N ALA A 405 -15.72 -25.95 -15.21
CA ALA A 405 -14.41 -26.29 -14.70
C ALA A 405 -13.35 -25.90 -15.75
N LEU A 406 -12.26 -25.26 -15.32
CA LEU A 406 -11.32 -24.65 -16.24
C LEU A 406 -10.49 -25.72 -16.96
N LYS A 407 -11.01 -26.19 -18.10
CA LYS A 407 -10.37 -27.23 -18.91
C LYS A 407 -8.98 -26.78 -19.35
N LEU A 408 -7.97 -27.60 -19.08
CA LEU A 408 -6.64 -27.41 -19.67
C LEU A 408 -6.72 -27.69 -21.18
N ASN A 409 -6.14 -26.79 -21.97
CA ASN A 409 -5.96 -27.01 -23.39
C ASN A 409 -4.57 -27.62 -23.65
N PHE A 410 -4.53 -28.67 -24.47
CA PHE A 410 -3.34 -29.49 -24.75
C PHE A 410 -2.81 -29.31 -26.18
N ASP A 411 -3.41 -28.43 -26.99
CA ASP A 411 -3.15 -28.30 -28.43
C ASP A 411 -1.70 -27.94 -28.75
N SER A 412 -1.02 -27.23 -27.84
CA SER A 412 0.42 -26.96 -27.91
C SER A 412 1.01 -26.60 -26.55
N LEU A 413 2.33 -26.77 -26.41
CA LEU A 413 3.06 -26.51 -25.16
C LEU A 413 2.89 -25.08 -24.64
N SER A 414 2.83 -24.08 -25.52
CA SER A 414 2.63 -22.67 -25.15
C SER A 414 1.20 -22.40 -24.65
N VAL A 415 0.20 -23.03 -25.26
CA VAL A 415 -1.20 -22.95 -24.82
C VAL A 415 -1.43 -23.74 -23.53
N LEU A 416 -0.72 -24.85 -23.32
CA LEU A 416 -0.72 -25.60 -22.05
C LEU A 416 -0.06 -24.79 -20.92
N LYS A 417 1.13 -24.19 -21.14
CA LYS A 417 1.78 -23.24 -20.19
C LYS A 417 0.80 -22.10 -19.81
N LYS A 418 0.09 -21.53 -20.79
CA LYS A 418 -0.93 -20.47 -20.59
C LYS A 418 -2.16 -20.98 -19.83
N SER A 419 -2.61 -22.20 -20.09
CA SER A 419 -3.76 -22.83 -19.42
C SER A 419 -3.47 -23.12 -17.95
N VAL A 420 -2.31 -23.72 -17.65
CA VAL A 420 -1.79 -23.95 -16.28
C VAL A 420 -1.70 -22.64 -15.50
N TYR A 421 -1.15 -21.58 -16.12
CA TYR A 421 -1.10 -20.25 -15.50
C TYR A 421 -2.51 -19.71 -15.19
N ASN A 422 -3.44 -19.79 -16.16
CA ASN A 422 -4.81 -19.31 -15.98
C ASN A 422 -5.58 -20.09 -14.91
N ALA A 423 -5.39 -21.40 -14.80
CA ALA A 423 -6.00 -22.24 -13.78
C ALA A 423 -5.54 -21.83 -12.38
N ASN A 424 -4.23 -21.75 -12.18
CA ASN A 424 -3.61 -21.25 -10.95
C ASN A 424 -4.00 -19.80 -10.61
N PHE A 425 -4.28 -18.97 -11.61
CA PHE A 425 -4.71 -17.59 -11.38
C PHE A 425 -6.19 -17.50 -10.97
N LYS A 426 -7.10 -18.28 -11.58
CA LYS A 426 -8.53 -18.23 -11.27
C LYS A 426 -8.93 -19.00 -10.01
N GLN A 427 -8.21 -20.08 -9.65
CA GLN A 427 -8.43 -20.89 -8.44
C GLN A 427 -9.90 -21.30 -8.22
N CYS A 428 -10.53 -21.86 -9.27
CA CYS A 428 -11.92 -22.28 -9.20
C CYS A 428 -12.11 -23.40 -8.16
N VAL A 429 -12.93 -23.14 -7.13
CA VAL A 429 -13.29 -24.13 -6.11
C VAL A 429 -14.60 -24.80 -6.51
N LEU A 430 -14.50 -26.04 -6.97
CA LEU A 430 -15.64 -26.89 -7.32
C LEU A 430 -16.50 -27.19 -6.08
N ASN A 431 -17.81 -27.34 -6.30
CA ASN A 431 -18.83 -27.58 -5.28
C ASN A 431 -18.95 -26.49 -4.17
N ALA A 432 -18.32 -25.31 -4.33
CA ALA A 432 -18.33 -24.27 -3.29
C ALA A 432 -19.75 -23.80 -2.89
N GLU A 433 -20.69 -23.75 -3.84
CA GLU A 433 -22.10 -23.40 -3.59
C GLU A 433 -22.88 -24.53 -2.88
N ARG A 434 -22.51 -25.80 -3.14
CA ARG A 434 -23.14 -26.99 -2.54
C ARG A 434 -22.74 -27.18 -1.08
N PHE A 435 -21.53 -26.72 -0.70
CA PHE A 435 -20.97 -26.85 0.64
C PHE A 435 -20.59 -25.46 1.22
N PRO A 436 -21.55 -24.60 1.56
CA PRO A 436 -21.26 -23.27 2.08
C PRO A 436 -20.59 -23.31 3.47
N GLY A 437 -19.83 -22.26 3.80
CA GLY A 437 -19.07 -22.13 5.06
C GLY A 437 -17.56 -22.36 4.91
N GLU A 438 -16.79 -22.15 5.99
CA GLU A 438 -15.33 -22.34 6.01
C GLU A 438 -14.94 -23.82 6.17
N PRO A 439 -13.82 -24.28 5.56
CA PRO A 439 -13.38 -25.67 5.65
C PRO A 439 -12.86 -26.00 7.06
N GLN A 440 -13.35 -27.10 7.64
CA GLN A 440 -12.92 -27.56 8.97
C GLN A 440 -11.64 -28.40 8.93
N LEU A 441 -11.29 -28.94 7.76
CA LEU A 441 -9.99 -29.53 7.46
C LEU A 441 -9.61 -29.27 6.01
N VAL A 442 -8.31 -29.12 5.77
CA VAL A 442 -7.72 -28.97 4.42
C VAL A 442 -6.76 -30.13 4.18
N LEU A 443 -6.94 -30.81 3.05
CA LEU A 443 -6.10 -31.92 2.62
C LEU A 443 -5.46 -31.57 1.27
N VAL A 444 -4.15 -31.76 1.15
CA VAL A 444 -3.35 -31.47 -0.05
C VAL A 444 -2.77 -32.76 -0.60
N VAL A 445 -3.25 -33.18 -1.76
CA VAL A 445 -2.79 -34.41 -2.45
C VAL A 445 -1.74 -34.03 -3.49
N GLN A 446 -0.55 -34.63 -3.41
CA GLN A 446 0.41 -34.62 -4.53
C GLN A 446 -0.01 -35.67 -5.57
N VAL A 447 -0.35 -35.19 -6.77
CA VAL A 447 -0.77 -35.99 -7.92
C VAL A 447 0.32 -35.93 -8.99
N HIS A 448 0.68 -37.10 -9.50
CA HIS A 448 1.56 -37.26 -10.65
C HIS A 448 0.75 -37.90 -11.79
N ASN A 449 0.92 -39.21 -12.03
CA ASN A 449 0.33 -39.88 -13.19
C ASN A 449 -0.11 -41.33 -12.88
N ARG A 450 -0.72 -41.58 -11.72
CA ARG A 450 -1.26 -42.90 -11.35
C ARG A 450 -2.78 -42.86 -11.13
N PRO A 451 -3.60 -42.81 -12.20
CA PRO A 451 -5.04 -42.59 -12.10
C PRO A 451 -5.80 -43.68 -11.32
N GLU A 452 -5.41 -44.96 -11.40
CA GLU A 452 -6.06 -46.02 -10.61
C GLU A 452 -5.84 -45.86 -9.10
N TYR A 453 -4.64 -45.45 -8.71
CA TYR A 453 -4.32 -45.14 -7.32
C TYR A 453 -5.11 -43.92 -6.82
N LEU A 454 -5.20 -42.87 -7.65
CA LEU A 454 -6.01 -41.69 -7.36
C LEU A 454 -7.51 -42.01 -7.21
N LYS A 455 -8.05 -42.97 -7.98
CA LYS A 455 -9.42 -43.47 -7.84
C LYS A 455 -9.64 -44.12 -6.45
N LEU A 456 -8.72 -44.99 -6.01
CA LEU A 456 -8.77 -45.60 -4.67
C LEU A 456 -8.70 -44.55 -3.54
N LEU A 457 -7.83 -43.53 -3.65
CA LEU A 457 -7.76 -42.42 -2.71
C LEU A 457 -9.10 -41.66 -2.63
N ILE A 458 -9.68 -41.31 -3.78
CA ILE A 458 -10.97 -40.59 -3.85
C ILE A 458 -12.12 -41.43 -3.29
N GLU A 459 -12.12 -42.74 -3.51
CA GLU A 459 -13.09 -43.66 -2.91
C GLU A 459 -12.96 -43.69 -1.37
N SER A 460 -11.72 -43.69 -0.84
CA SER A 460 -11.47 -43.62 0.60
C SER A 460 -11.96 -42.29 1.21
N LEU A 461 -11.75 -41.18 0.50
CA LEU A 461 -12.22 -39.85 0.88
C LEU A 461 -13.76 -39.80 0.88
N HIS A 462 -14.43 -40.40 -0.12
CA HIS A 462 -15.88 -40.47 -0.16
C HIS A 462 -16.49 -41.20 1.05
N LYS A 463 -15.77 -42.21 1.58
CA LYS A 463 -16.16 -42.99 2.76
C LYS A 463 -15.78 -42.34 4.11
N ALA A 464 -15.04 -41.22 4.12
CA ALA A 464 -14.58 -40.58 5.34
C ALA A 464 -15.71 -39.83 6.07
N ALA A 465 -15.75 -39.96 7.40
CA ALA A 465 -16.71 -39.25 8.23
C ALA A 465 -16.59 -37.72 8.07
N GLU A 466 -17.73 -37.03 7.96
CA GLU A 466 -17.85 -35.57 7.84
C GLU A 466 -17.17 -34.93 6.61
N VAL A 467 -16.78 -35.70 5.57
CA VAL A 467 -16.03 -35.22 4.38
C VAL A 467 -16.58 -33.94 3.72
N HIS A 468 -17.89 -33.69 3.81
CA HIS A 468 -18.54 -32.48 3.30
C HIS A 468 -17.99 -31.17 3.91
N SER A 469 -17.33 -31.21 5.07
CA SER A 469 -16.69 -30.04 5.71
C SER A 469 -15.25 -29.79 5.23
N PHE A 470 -14.69 -30.63 4.37
CA PHE A 470 -13.30 -30.54 3.94
C PHE A 470 -13.14 -29.67 2.68
N LEU A 471 -11.94 -29.08 2.54
CA LEU A 471 -11.39 -28.63 1.27
C LEU A 471 -10.30 -29.61 0.82
N LEU A 472 -10.51 -30.25 -0.33
CA LEU A 472 -9.47 -31.01 -1.02
C LEU A 472 -8.73 -30.12 -2.01
N ILE A 473 -7.40 -30.13 -1.97
CA ILE A 473 -6.54 -29.44 -2.93
C ILE A 473 -5.70 -30.51 -3.64
N PHE A 474 -5.98 -30.77 -4.91
CA PHE A 474 -5.16 -31.65 -5.75
C PHE A 474 -4.08 -30.81 -6.42
N SER A 475 -2.83 -31.23 -6.22
CA SER A 475 -1.63 -30.54 -6.69
C SER A 475 -0.95 -31.41 -7.73
N HIS A 476 -0.99 -30.98 -8.99
CA HIS A 476 -0.59 -31.79 -10.14
C HIS A 476 0.77 -31.32 -10.69
N ASP A 477 1.70 -32.23 -10.98
CA ASP A 477 2.91 -31.96 -11.79
C ASP A 477 2.97 -32.75 -13.11
N TYR A 478 1.88 -33.44 -13.43
CA TYR A 478 1.61 -34.01 -14.74
C TYR A 478 0.13 -33.76 -15.07
N PHE A 479 -0.15 -33.46 -16.34
CA PHE A 479 -1.43 -32.97 -16.80
C PHE A 479 -1.98 -33.92 -17.88
N SER A 480 -3.15 -34.49 -17.61
CA SER A 480 -3.91 -35.34 -18.54
C SER A 480 -5.41 -35.07 -18.42
N GLU A 481 -6.17 -35.35 -19.48
CA GLU A 481 -7.64 -35.22 -19.41
C GLU A 481 -8.28 -36.23 -18.46
N GLU A 482 -7.73 -37.44 -18.34
CA GLU A 482 -8.24 -38.47 -17.41
C GLU A 482 -8.16 -37.99 -15.96
N ILE A 483 -6.98 -37.54 -15.50
CA ILE A 483 -6.77 -37.14 -14.09
C ILE A 483 -7.63 -35.92 -13.73
N ASN A 484 -7.73 -34.95 -14.64
CA ASN A 484 -8.65 -33.82 -14.46
C ASN A 484 -10.12 -34.28 -14.38
N SER A 485 -10.53 -35.23 -15.22
CA SER A 485 -11.92 -35.76 -15.22
C SER A 485 -12.24 -36.54 -13.94
N ILE A 486 -11.29 -37.35 -13.44
CA ILE A 486 -11.41 -38.06 -12.16
C ILE A 486 -11.64 -37.08 -11.01
N VAL A 487 -10.81 -36.04 -10.88
CA VAL A 487 -10.92 -35.05 -9.80
C VAL A 487 -12.17 -34.16 -9.96
N GLN A 488 -12.54 -33.80 -11.19
CA GLN A 488 -13.76 -33.01 -11.46
C GLN A 488 -15.06 -33.81 -11.22
N SER A 489 -15.00 -35.14 -11.19
CA SER A 489 -16.16 -35.99 -10.84
C SER A 489 -16.51 -36.00 -9.34
N ILE A 490 -15.65 -35.44 -8.48
CA ILE A 490 -15.87 -35.36 -7.03
C ILE A 490 -17.02 -34.39 -6.75
N THR A 491 -18.08 -34.87 -6.11
CA THR A 491 -19.29 -34.07 -5.79
C THR A 491 -19.65 -34.01 -4.30
N PHE A 492 -18.83 -34.59 -3.42
CA PHE A 492 -19.14 -34.79 -1.99
C PHE A 492 -18.48 -33.79 -1.02
N CYS A 493 -17.59 -32.93 -1.49
CA CYS A 493 -16.92 -31.87 -0.69
C CYS A 493 -16.42 -30.74 -1.61
N LYS A 494 -15.78 -29.71 -1.07
CA LYS A 494 -15.07 -28.69 -1.88
C LYS A 494 -13.80 -29.27 -2.50
N VAL A 495 -13.52 -28.90 -3.74
CA VAL A 495 -12.32 -29.33 -4.47
C VAL A 495 -11.67 -28.17 -5.21
N LEU A 496 -10.35 -28.06 -5.12
CA LEU A 496 -9.52 -27.13 -5.88
C LEU A 496 -8.40 -27.91 -6.59
N GLN A 497 -8.13 -27.58 -7.86
CA GLN A 497 -6.95 -28.08 -8.58
C GLN A 497 -5.91 -26.96 -8.69
N ILE A 498 -4.65 -27.27 -8.34
CA ILE A 498 -3.47 -26.40 -8.55
C ILE A 498 -2.41 -27.17 -9.32
N TYR A 499 -1.63 -26.46 -10.14
CA TYR A 499 -0.79 -27.07 -11.16
C TYR A 499 0.64 -26.56 -11.04
N PHE A 500 1.62 -27.44 -10.80
CA PHE A 500 3.02 -27.09 -10.62
C PHE A 500 3.58 -26.48 -11.92
N PRO A 501 3.91 -25.17 -11.95
CA PRO A 501 4.18 -24.45 -13.20
C PRO A 501 5.58 -24.72 -13.78
N PHE A 502 6.33 -25.66 -13.20
CA PHE A 502 7.70 -26.01 -13.55
C PHE A 502 7.91 -27.52 -13.74
N SER A 503 6.83 -28.26 -14.01
CA SER A 503 6.90 -29.67 -14.39
C SER A 503 7.73 -29.90 -15.66
N ALA A 504 8.43 -31.02 -15.75
CA ALA A 504 9.14 -31.46 -16.96
C ALA A 504 8.22 -31.54 -18.19
N GLN A 505 6.92 -31.83 -18.02
CA GLN A 505 5.94 -31.82 -19.12
C GLN A 505 5.77 -30.44 -19.78
N LEU A 506 6.01 -29.35 -19.04
CA LEU A 506 5.99 -27.97 -19.58
C LEU A 506 7.36 -27.57 -20.15
N TYR A 507 8.45 -28.16 -19.66
CA TYR A 507 9.82 -27.78 -20.00
C TYR A 507 10.60 -28.99 -20.59
N PRO A 508 10.06 -29.73 -21.58
CA PRO A 508 10.56 -31.08 -21.89
C PRO A 508 12.02 -31.14 -22.36
N ASN A 509 12.50 -30.08 -23.03
CA ASN A 509 13.82 -30.00 -23.65
C ASN A 509 14.65 -28.80 -23.12
N GLU A 510 14.30 -28.27 -21.94
CA GLU A 510 14.93 -27.09 -21.32
C GLU A 510 14.88 -27.26 -19.79
N PHE A 511 15.83 -26.71 -19.04
CA PHE A 511 15.72 -26.72 -17.57
C PHE A 511 14.42 -26.02 -17.12
N PRO A 512 13.58 -26.60 -16.23
CA PRO A 512 13.86 -27.75 -15.34
C PRO A 512 13.41 -29.14 -15.81
N GLY A 513 12.96 -29.34 -17.05
CA GLY A 513 12.95 -30.68 -17.63
C GLY A 513 14.36 -31.13 -18.01
N GLN A 514 14.50 -32.02 -18.99
CA GLN A 514 15.80 -32.57 -19.39
C GLN A 514 16.37 -31.76 -20.55
N ASP A 515 17.40 -30.96 -20.29
CA ASP A 515 18.07 -30.20 -21.35
C ASP A 515 18.92 -31.15 -22.22
N PRO A 516 18.87 -31.09 -23.57
CA PRO A 516 19.72 -31.88 -24.46
C PRO A 516 21.23 -31.67 -24.27
N LEU A 517 21.64 -30.59 -23.59
CA LEU A 517 23.03 -30.28 -23.27
C LEU A 517 23.42 -30.61 -21.82
N ASP A 518 22.52 -31.21 -21.02
CA ASP A 518 22.85 -31.74 -19.70
C ASP A 518 23.84 -32.91 -19.79
N CYS A 519 24.70 -33.04 -18.77
CA CYS A 519 25.62 -34.15 -18.70
C CYS A 519 24.87 -35.47 -18.46
N PRO A 520 25.15 -36.55 -19.22
CA PRO A 520 24.58 -37.86 -18.94
C PRO A 520 24.90 -38.30 -17.51
N ARG A 521 23.88 -38.80 -16.79
CA ARG A 521 23.92 -39.20 -15.37
C ARG A 521 25.28 -39.74 -14.89
N ASP A 522 25.80 -40.76 -15.58
CA ASP A 522 26.95 -41.55 -15.15
C ASP A 522 28.27 -41.18 -15.88
N ILE A 523 28.35 -40.03 -16.54
CA ILE A 523 29.59 -39.59 -17.20
C ILE A 523 30.64 -39.19 -16.15
N ALA A 524 31.88 -39.67 -16.28
CA ALA A 524 32.96 -39.27 -15.37
C ALA A 524 33.23 -37.75 -15.47
N LYS A 525 33.51 -37.09 -14.33
CA LYS A 525 33.57 -35.61 -14.25
C LYS A 525 34.64 -34.97 -15.14
N ASP A 526 35.79 -35.62 -15.29
CA ASP A 526 36.83 -35.21 -16.23
C ASP A 526 36.32 -35.22 -17.68
N LYS A 527 35.61 -36.28 -18.08
CA LYS A 527 34.98 -36.40 -19.39
C LYS A 527 33.79 -35.44 -19.57
N ALA A 528 33.04 -35.16 -18.51
CA ALA A 528 31.97 -34.14 -18.50
C ALA A 528 32.55 -32.75 -18.86
N LEU A 529 33.63 -32.37 -18.19
CA LEU A 529 34.33 -31.10 -18.41
C LEU A 529 34.98 -31.02 -19.80
N GLN A 530 35.47 -32.14 -20.35
CA GLN A 530 35.94 -32.23 -21.75
C GLN A 530 34.80 -32.12 -22.76
N THR A 531 33.62 -32.65 -22.44
CA THR A 531 32.43 -32.63 -23.33
C THR A 531 31.73 -31.27 -23.33
N GLY A 532 31.90 -30.47 -22.27
CA GLY A 532 31.33 -29.12 -22.16
C GLY A 532 29.83 -29.08 -21.84
N CYS A 533 29.26 -30.18 -21.34
CA CYS A 533 27.85 -30.26 -20.96
C CYS A 533 27.51 -29.35 -19.75
N LEU A 534 26.28 -28.82 -19.72
CA LEU A 534 25.89 -27.62 -18.95
C LEU A 534 26.25 -27.67 -17.46
N ASN A 535 26.02 -28.82 -16.83
CA ASN A 535 26.18 -29.03 -15.40
C ASN A 535 27.48 -29.75 -15.01
N ALA A 536 28.47 -29.88 -15.92
CA ALA A 536 29.72 -30.64 -15.70
C ALA A 536 30.53 -30.28 -14.44
N GLN A 537 30.39 -29.06 -13.93
CA GLN A 537 31.05 -28.63 -12.68
C GLN A 537 30.31 -29.12 -11.42
N HIS A 538 29.04 -29.49 -11.53
CA HIS A 538 28.06 -29.69 -10.45
C HIS A 538 27.36 -31.07 -10.47
N PRO A 539 28.11 -32.20 -10.44
CA PRO A 539 27.52 -33.48 -10.05
C PRO A 539 27.13 -33.49 -8.56
N ASP A 540 26.34 -34.48 -8.18
CA ASP A 540 26.03 -34.82 -6.80
C ASP A 540 27.26 -35.33 -6.03
N SER A 541 27.05 -35.61 -4.74
CA SER A 541 28.08 -36.10 -3.82
C SER A 541 28.61 -37.50 -4.12
N TYR A 542 28.00 -38.22 -5.06
CA TYR A 542 28.42 -39.54 -5.54
C TYR A 542 29.06 -39.48 -6.95
N GLY A 543 29.06 -38.30 -7.58
CA GLY A 543 29.64 -38.05 -8.89
C GLY A 543 28.65 -38.11 -10.06
N HIS A 544 27.35 -38.28 -9.80
CA HIS A 544 26.32 -38.36 -10.84
C HIS A 544 25.75 -37.00 -11.21
N TYR A 545 25.23 -36.88 -12.42
CA TYR A 545 24.52 -35.68 -12.90
C TYR A 545 23.00 -35.81 -12.79
N ARG A 546 22.36 -34.65 -12.86
CA ARG A 546 20.91 -34.43 -12.72
C ARG A 546 20.07 -35.27 -13.68
N GLU A 547 19.00 -35.85 -13.14
CA GLU A 547 17.89 -36.45 -13.91
C GLU A 547 16.58 -35.70 -13.61
N ALA A 548 15.94 -35.13 -14.62
CA ALA A 548 14.81 -34.21 -14.43
C ALA A 548 13.58 -34.84 -13.77
N PHE A 549 13.30 -36.11 -14.05
CA PHE A 549 12.15 -36.82 -13.49
C PHE A 549 12.32 -37.14 -11.99
N ILE A 550 13.57 -37.30 -11.54
CA ILE A 550 13.89 -37.51 -10.11
C ILE A 550 13.76 -36.19 -9.35
N THR A 551 14.25 -35.08 -9.91
CA THR A 551 14.26 -33.79 -9.21
C THR A 551 12.89 -33.11 -9.16
N GLN A 552 11.96 -33.45 -10.08
CA GLN A 552 10.60 -32.88 -10.08
C GLN A 552 9.88 -33.03 -8.74
N THR A 553 9.97 -34.20 -8.08
CA THR A 553 9.19 -34.52 -6.87
C THR A 553 9.47 -33.55 -5.72
N LYS A 554 10.74 -33.22 -5.44
CA LYS A 554 11.13 -32.26 -4.39
C LYS A 554 10.83 -30.82 -4.77
N HIS A 555 10.92 -30.45 -6.05
CA HIS A 555 10.46 -29.14 -6.53
C HIS A 555 8.96 -28.93 -6.32
N HIS A 556 8.16 -29.88 -6.80
CA HIS A 556 6.70 -29.88 -6.64
C HIS A 556 6.31 -29.85 -5.16
N TRP A 557 6.96 -30.67 -4.32
CA TRP A 557 6.64 -30.77 -2.91
C TRP A 557 6.84 -29.43 -2.16
N TRP A 558 7.97 -28.76 -2.39
CA TRP A 558 8.27 -27.47 -1.76
C TRP A 558 7.45 -26.32 -2.36
N TRP A 559 7.20 -26.34 -3.68
CA TRP A 559 6.30 -25.38 -4.34
C TRP A 559 4.89 -25.47 -3.77
N LYS A 560 4.29 -26.66 -3.69
CA LYS A 560 2.88 -26.80 -3.24
C LYS A 560 2.72 -26.41 -1.77
N LEU A 561 3.73 -26.68 -0.93
CA LEU A 561 3.76 -26.24 0.46
C LEU A 561 3.68 -24.71 0.57
N HIS A 562 4.48 -23.95 -0.20
CA HIS A 562 4.34 -22.49 -0.24
C HIS A 562 3.03 -22.03 -0.89
N TYR A 563 2.65 -22.65 -2.01
CA TYR A 563 1.51 -22.22 -2.81
C TYR A 563 0.18 -22.31 -2.03
N VAL A 564 -0.03 -23.41 -1.31
CA VAL A 564 -1.23 -23.59 -0.47
C VAL A 564 -1.31 -22.56 0.66
N TRP A 565 -0.20 -22.30 1.38
CA TRP A 565 -0.24 -21.41 2.55
C TRP A 565 -0.31 -19.90 2.21
N GLU A 566 0.25 -19.49 1.07
CA GLU A 566 0.47 -18.07 0.73
C GLU A 566 -0.23 -17.60 -0.56
N ARG A 567 -0.70 -18.51 -1.43
CA ARG A 567 -1.26 -18.17 -2.76
C ARG A 567 -2.70 -18.61 -2.96
N VAL A 568 -3.14 -19.70 -2.34
CA VAL A 568 -4.54 -20.16 -2.42
C VAL A 568 -5.45 -19.20 -1.65
N HIS A 569 -6.44 -18.61 -2.32
CA HIS A 569 -7.25 -17.53 -1.77
C HIS A 569 -8.17 -17.99 -0.63
N VAL A 570 -8.75 -19.20 -0.74
CA VAL A 570 -9.57 -19.84 0.31
C VAL A 570 -8.75 -20.29 1.54
N MET A 571 -7.41 -20.17 1.51
CA MET A 571 -6.53 -20.42 2.66
C MET A 571 -6.22 -19.15 3.47
N GLN A 572 -6.76 -18.00 3.09
CA GLN A 572 -6.62 -16.75 3.85
C GLN A 572 -7.45 -16.84 5.14
N GLY A 573 -6.80 -16.67 6.29
CA GLY A 573 -7.43 -16.83 7.61
C GLY A 573 -7.40 -18.25 8.17
N TYR A 574 -7.23 -19.30 7.35
CA TYR A 574 -7.19 -20.68 7.85
C TYR A 574 -6.06 -20.90 8.89
N SER A 575 -6.43 -21.44 10.05
CA SER A 575 -5.57 -21.57 11.23
C SER A 575 -5.33 -23.03 11.67
N GLY A 576 -6.07 -23.98 11.09
CA GLY A 576 -5.92 -25.42 11.38
C GLY A 576 -4.62 -26.02 10.82
N PHE A 577 -4.49 -27.33 10.96
CA PHE A 577 -3.43 -28.08 10.25
C PHE A 577 -3.88 -28.34 8.80
N VAL A 578 -2.91 -28.38 7.90
CA VAL A 578 -3.09 -28.90 6.53
C VAL A 578 -2.49 -30.30 6.50
N ILE A 579 -3.25 -31.30 6.03
CA ILE A 579 -2.75 -32.67 5.91
C ILE A 579 -2.20 -32.87 4.50
N PHE A 580 -0.96 -33.32 4.40
CA PHE A 580 -0.30 -33.66 3.15
C PHE A 580 -0.40 -35.16 2.88
N LEU A 581 -0.79 -35.49 1.65
CA LEU A 581 -1.05 -36.82 1.12
C LEU A 581 -0.42 -36.95 -0.28
N GLU A 582 -0.29 -38.19 -0.76
CA GLU A 582 0.09 -38.50 -2.14
C GLU A 582 -1.00 -39.36 -2.81
N GLU A 583 -1.03 -39.40 -4.14
CA GLU A 583 -2.10 -40.03 -4.95
C GLU A 583 -2.36 -41.54 -4.67
N ASP A 584 -1.43 -42.24 -4.04
CA ASP A 584 -1.51 -43.66 -3.68
C ASP A 584 -1.86 -43.91 -2.19
N ASN A 585 -2.25 -42.87 -1.48
CA ASN A 585 -2.67 -42.97 -0.08
C ASN A 585 -4.12 -43.48 0.01
N TYR A 586 -4.52 -44.12 1.12
CA TYR A 586 -5.91 -44.52 1.39
C TYR A 586 -6.28 -44.21 2.84
N LEU A 587 -7.40 -43.51 3.05
CA LEU A 587 -7.84 -43.06 4.38
C LEU A 587 -8.81 -44.07 5.02
N LEU A 588 -8.67 -44.27 6.34
CA LEU A 588 -9.70 -44.98 7.12
C LEU A 588 -10.94 -44.11 7.35
N PRO A 589 -12.15 -44.69 7.47
CA PRO A 589 -13.39 -43.93 7.69
C PRO A 589 -13.38 -43.02 8.92
N ASP A 590 -12.62 -43.37 9.96
CA ASP A 590 -12.49 -42.60 11.21
C ASP A 590 -11.39 -41.53 11.19
N PHE A 591 -10.70 -41.34 10.05
CA PHE A 591 -9.56 -40.42 9.91
C PHE A 591 -9.82 -39.04 10.53
N TYR A 592 -10.98 -38.42 10.26
CA TYR A 592 -11.28 -37.08 10.77
C TYR A 592 -11.71 -37.05 12.25
N HIS A 593 -12.37 -38.11 12.72
CA HIS A 593 -12.63 -38.31 14.15
C HIS A 593 -11.31 -38.43 14.92
N PHE A 594 -10.38 -39.26 14.42
CA PHE A 594 -9.06 -39.42 15.01
C PHE A 594 -8.23 -38.13 14.94
N TYR A 595 -8.31 -37.37 13.84
CA TYR A 595 -7.70 -36.05 13.71
C TYR A 595 -8.19 -35.08 14.80
N LYS A 596 -9.50 -34.96 15.00
CA LYS A 596 -10.07 -34.09 16.05
C LYS A 596 -9.55 -34.48 17.44
N ALA A 597 -9.57 -35.78 17.76
CA ALA A 597 -9.03 -36.30 19.02
C ALA A 597 -7.51 -36.05 19.17
N MET A 598 -6.72 -36.12 18.09
CA MET A 598 -5.29 -35.76 18.11
C MET A 598 -5.06 -34.27 18.35
N ILE A 599 -5.90 -33.38 17.81
CA ILE A 599 -5.82 -31.94 18.06
C ILE A 599 -6.14 -31.62 19.52
N GLU A 600 -7.19 -32.22 20.08
CA GLU A 600 -7.55 -32.07 21.50
C GLU A 600 -6.43 -32.60 22.41
N PHE A 601 -5.94 -33.83 22.17
CA PHE A 601 -4.83 -34.41 22.91
C PHE A 601 -3.54 -33.56 22.79
N ARG A 602 -3.26 -32.97 21.62
CA ARG A 602 -2.13 -32.05 21.45
C ARG A 602 -2.30 -30.81 22.33
N GLN A 603 -3.50 -30.24 22.43
CA GLN A 603 -3.76 -29.06 23.27
C GLN A 603 -3.60 -29.34 24.77
N SER A 604 -4.01 -30.52 25.25
CA SER A 604 -3.89 -30.90 26.67
C SER A 604 -2.51 -31.46 27.05
N SER A 605 -1.85 -32.19 26.14
CA SER A 605 -0.83 -33.18 26.51
C SER A 605 0.40 -33.23 25.60
N CYS A 606 0.43 -32.51 24.47
CA CYS A 606 1.66 -32.26 23.72
C CYS A 606 1.65 -30.87 23.05
N THR A 607 1.62 -29.81 23.85
CA THR A 607 1.60 -28.43 23.36
C THR A 607 2.85 -28.06 22.55
N ASP A 608 3.96 -28.78 22.79
CA ASP A 608 5.25 -28.67 22.11
C ASP A 608 5.40 -29.59 20.87
N CYS A 609 4.41 -30.43 20.52
CA CYS A 609 4.43 -31.17 19.26
C CYS A 609 4.24 -30.21 18.08
N ASP A 610 5.22 -30.13 17.17
CA ASP A 610 5.16 -29.26 15.98
C ASP A 610 4.19 -29.77 14.90
N MET A 611 4.14 -31.09 14.73
CA MET A 611 3.53 -31.77 13.59
C MET A 611 2.72 -33.00 14.01
N LEU A 612 1.86 -33.45 13.12
CA LEU A 612 1.07 -34.67 13.26
C LEU A 612 1.48 -35.70 12.20
N ALA A 613 1.43 -36.98 12.54
CA ALA A 613 1.44 -38.07 11.55
C ALA A 613 0.23 -38.98 11.82
N LEU A 614 -0.75 -38.93 10.91
CA LEU A 614 -1.92 -39.82 10.94
C LEU A 614 -1.66 -41.12 10.20
N GLY A 615 -0.72 -41.13 9.25
CA GLY A 615 -0.21 -42.33 8.61
C GLY A 615 1.09 -42.83 9.26
N ASN A 616 1.35 -44.13 9.13
CA ASN A 616 2.65 -44.75 9.34
C ASN A 616 2.74 -46.06 8.53
N HIS A 617 3.94 -46.65 8.46
CA HIS A 617 4.24 -47.88 7.69
C HIS A 617 4.04 -49.19 8.48
N ASN A 618 3.34 -49.17 9.63
CA ASN A 618 3.06 -50.38 10.41
C ASN A 618 1.93 -51.21 9.78
N GLY A 619 2.00 -52.54 9.92
CA GLY A 619 0.95 -53.46 9.43
C GLY A 619 -0.26 -53.57 10.37
N TYR A 620 -1.45 -53.70 9.79
CA TYR A 620 -2.75 -53.67 10.50
C TYR A 620 -3.04 -54.85 11.44
N ASN A 621 -2.15 -55.84 11.55
CA ASN A 621 -2.35 -57.05 12.36
C ASN A 621 -2.54 -56.77 13.87
N ASN A 622 -2.04 -55.64 14.38
CA ASN A 622 -2.25 -55.21 15.76
C ASN A 622 -3.26 -54.04 15.89
N PHE A 623 -3.92 -53.61 14.81
CA PHE A 623 -4.64 -52.33 14.76
C PHE A 623 -5.62 -52.14 15.93
N ILE A 624 -6.42 -53.14 16.30
CA ILE A 624 -7.37 -53.06 17.42
C ILE A 624 -6.65 -52.69 18.75
N ARG A 625 -5.43 -53.19 18.98
CA ARG A 625 -4.60 -52.88 20.16
C ARG A 625 -3.90 -51.52 20.10
N GLU A 626 -3.83 -50.89 18.93
CA GLU A 626 -3.12 -49.64 18.64
C GLU A 626 -4.08 -48.50 18.24
N SER A 627 -5.35 -48.84 18.08
CA SER A 627 -6.50 -48.04 17.63
C SER A 627 -6.64 -46.69 18.33
N ASN A 628 -6.49 -46.65 19.66
CA ASN A 628 -6.64 -45.46 20.48
C ASN A 628 -5.30 -44.87 20.96
N LYS A 629 -4.17 -45.35 20.42
CA LYS A 629 -2.83 -45.03 20.94
C LYS A 629 -2.10 -44.02 20.07
N VAL A 630 -1.41 -43.10 20.75
CA VAL A 630 -0.49 -42.12 20.16
C VAL A 630 0.88 -42.20 20.84
N MET A 631 1.93 -41.80 20.14
CA MET A 631 3.27 -41.58 20.72
C MET A 631 3.79 -40.19 20.33
N THR A 632 4.78 -39.68 21.08
CA THR A 632 5.57 -38.51 20.64
C THR A 632 7.00 -38.92 20.36
N THR A 633 7.55 -38.49 19.22
CA THR A 633 8.94 -38.79 18.79
C THR A 633 9.44 -37.74 17.80
N SER A 634 10.70 -37.84 17.37
CA SER A 634 11.26 -37.03 16.29
C SER A 634 10.58 -37.26 14.95
N TRP A 635 10.64 -36.27 14.05
CA TRP A 635 10.44 -36.52 12.63
C TRP A 635 11.39 -37.61 12.11
N MET A 636 10.84 -38.54 11.31
CA MET A 636 11.56 -39.61 10.64
C MET A 636 10.90 -39.84 9.28
N SER A 637 11.65 -39.71 8.19
CA SER A 637 11.17 -39.90 6.80
C SER A 637 10.46 -41.24 6.65
N THR A 638 11.19 -42.33 6.92
CA THR A 638 10.78 -43.74 6.79
C THR A 638 9.61 -44.20 7.69
N LYS A 639 8.99 -43.29 8.45
CA LYS A 639 7.84 -43.61 9.33
C LYS A 639 6.70 -42.61 9.23
N HIS A 640 6.98 -41.32 9.08
CA HIS A 640 6.00 -40.26 9.32
C HIS A 640 5.64 -39.48 8.04
N ASN A 641 6.19 -39.86 6.87
CA ASN A 641 5.94 -39.20 5.58
C ASN A 641 4.51 -39.38 5.02
N ILE A 642 3.70 -40.31 5.55
CA ILE A 642 2.31 -40.54 5.14
C ILE A 642 1.33 -39.78 6.06
N GLY A 643 0.33 -39.09 5.49
CA GLY A 643 -0.75 -38.47 6.27
C GLY A 643 -0.27 -37.40 7.25
N MET A 644 0.64 -36.53 6.79
CA MET A 644 1.38 -35.60 7.64
C MET A 644 0.64 -34.28 7.84
N GLY A 645 0.35 -33.90 9.07
CA GLY A 645 -0.23 -32.60 9.43
C GLY A 645 0.83 -31.54 9.70
N ILE A 646 0.82 -30.46 8.91
CA ILE A 646 1.64 -29.25 9.10
C ILE A 646 0.74 -28.08 9.53
N SER A 647 1.14 -27.34 10.57
CA SER A 647 0.48 -26.09 11.01
C SER A 647 1.06 -24.86 10.31
N ARG A 648 0.34 -23.74 10.27
CA ARG A 648 0.86 -22.46 9.74
C ARG A 648 2.14 -22.00 10.46
N GLN A 649 2.27 -22.30 11.75
CA GLN A 649 3.48 -22.00 12.54
C GLN A 649 4.67 -22.85 12.08
N MET A 650 4.47 -24.16 11.89
CA MET A 650 5.52 -25.05 11.42
C MET A 650 5.91 -24.75 9.96
N TYR A 651 4.94 -24.39 9.12
CA TYR A 651 5.19 -23.87 7.77
C TYR A 651 6.21 -22.72 7.79
N TYR A 652 6.02 -21.68 8.62
CA TYR A 652 7.00 -20.57 8.67
C TYR A 652 8.37 -20.99 9.22
N LYS A 653 8.45 -21.96 10.15
CA LYS A 653 9.74 -22.55 10.56
C LYS A 653 10.46 -23.20 9.37
N LEU A 654 9.75 -23.97 8.54
CA LEU A 654 10.31 -24.60 7.35
C LEU A 654 10.72 -23.57 6.28
N MET A 655 9.92 -22.53 6.04
CA MET A 655 10.29 -21.47 5.09
C MET A 655 11.52 -20.67 5.53
N GLY A 656 11.74 -20.51 6.85
CA GLY A 656 12.99 -19.97 7.39
C GLY A 656 14.22 -20.83 7.11
N CYS A 657 14.01 -22.10 6.73
CA CYS A 657 15.04 -23.06 6.33
C CYS A 657 15.11 -23.30 4.81
N ASN A 658 14.56 -22.39 3.99
CA ASN A 658 14.56 -22.49 2.53
C ASN A 658 15.94 -22.85 1.96
N ASP A 659 16.95 -22.02 2.20
CA ASP A 659 18.25 -22.20 1.55
C ASP A 659 18.91 -23.54 1.90
N ALA A 660 18.65 -24.05 3.12
CA ALA A 660 19.09 -25.39 3.54
C ALA A 660 18.28 -26.52 2.87
N PHE A 661 16.96 -26.37 2.68
CA PHE A 661 16.16 -27.32 1.89
C PHE A 661 16.64 -27.39 0.43
N CYS A 662 16.89 -26.21 -0.14
CA CYS A 662 17.19 -26.00 -1.54
C CYS A 662 18.58 -26.49 -1.95
N THR A 663 19.56 -26.46 -1.04
CA THR A 663 20.97 -26.82 -1.30
C THR A 663 21.42 -28.15 -0.69
N TYR A 664 20.62 -28.76 0.20
CA TYR A 664 20.93 -30.10 0.71
C TYR A 664 20.83 -31.14 -0.42
N ASP A 665 21.93 -31.85 -0.66
CA ASP A 665 22.12 -32.79 -1.78
C ASP A 665 21.41 -34.13 -1.56
N ASP A 666 20.08 -34.07 -1.51
CA ASP A 666 19.18 -35.20 -1.43
C ASP A 666 17.92 -34.86 -2.22
N TYR A 667 17.62 -35.62 -3.28
CA TYR A 667 16.44 -35.39 -4.11
C TYR A 667 15.11 -35.70 -3.41
N ASN A 668 15.13 -36.31 -2.22
CA ASN A 668 13.93 -36.68 -1.48
C ASN A 668 13.54 -35.55 -0.50
N TRP A 669 12.27 -35.14 -0.52
CA TRP A 669 11.76 -34.03 0.29
C TRP A 669 11.69 -34.36 1.79
N ASP A 670 11.42 -35.61 2.14
CA ASP A 670 11.19 -36.10 3.50
C ASP A 670 12.50 -36.40 4.25
N TRP A 671 13.51 -36.92 3.55
CA TRP A 671 14.89 -37.00 4.00
C TRP A 671 15.53 -35.61 4.14
N THR A 672 15.27 -34.69 3.19
CA THR A 672 15.66 -33.28 3.35
C THR A 672 15.01 -32.68 4.61
N LEU A 673 13.74 -32.95 4.87
CA LEU A 673 13.04 -32.52 6.08
C LEU A 673 13.62 -33.14 7.37
N GLN A 674 14.08 -34.40 7.34
CA GLN A 674 14.80 -35.03 8.46
C GLN A 674 16.17 -34.42 8.72
N HIS A 675 16.88 -33.98 7.67
CA HIS A 675 18.09 -33.17 7.84
C HIS A 675 17.76 -31.84 8.54
N LEU A 676 16.85 -31.04 7.96
CA LEU A 676 16.46 -29.73 8.50
C LEU A 676 16.04 -29.75 9.96
N SER A 677 15.35 -30.83 10.38
CA SER A 677 14.89 -31.06 11.74
C SER A 677 15.98 -30.81 12.78
N GLY A 678 17.23 -31.24 12.52
CA GLY A 678 18.34 -31.06 13.46
C GLY A 678 19.42 -30.06 13.05
N THR A 679 19.43 -29.60 11.80
CA THR A 679 20.52 -28.72 11.29
C THR A 679 20.09 -27.28 11.01
N CYS A 680 18.79 -27.00 10.96
CA CYS A 680 18.29 -25.65 10.69
C CYS A 680 17.10 -25.23 11.57
N VAL A 681 16.14 -26.13 11.85
CA VAL A 681 15.07 -25.82 12.79
C VAL A 681 15.65 -25.75 14.20
N SER A 682 15.29 -24.71 14.97
CA SER A 682 15.93 -24.38 16.26
C SER A 682 15.75 -25.42 17.38
N LYS A 683 14.91 -26.43 17.14
CA LYS A 683 14.75 -27.66 17.93
C LYS A 683 14.37 -28.80 16.99
N PRO A 684 14.79 -30.06 17.26
CA PRO A 684 14.29 -31.23 16.56
C PRO A 684 12.76 -31.27 16.52
N ILE A 685 12.23 -31.50 15.31
CA ILE A 685 10.78 -31.51 15.04
C ILE A 685 10.12 -32.62 15.85
N LYS A 686 9.24 -32.25 16.79
CA LYS A 686 8.47 -33.20 17.59
C LYS A 686 7.14 -33.52 16.91
N VAL A 687 6.84 -34.79 16.73
CA VAL A 687 5.65 -35.28 16.03
C VAL A 687 4.73 -36.03 17.00
N LEU A 688 3.43 -35.75 16.94
CA LEU A 688 2.40 -36.60 17.54
C LEU A 688 1.97 -37.64 16.49
N VAL A 689 2.20 -38.92 16.78
CA VAL A 689 2.09 -40.01 15.79
C VAL A 689 0.99 -40.99 16.20
N ALA A 690 0.05 -41.28 15.30
CA ALA A 690 -0.91 -42.36 15.46
C ALA A 690 -0.20 -43.72 15.49
N GLN A 691 -0.53 -44.63 16.41
CA GLN A 691 0.01 -46.00 16.40
C GLN A 691 -0.76 -46.86 15.40
N GLY A 692 -2.08 -46.99 15.58
CA GLY A 692 -2.98 -47.49 14.55
C GLY A 692 -3.09 -46.47 13.42
N SER A 693 -2.39 -46.71 12.31
CA SER A 693 -2.34 -45.83 11.14
C SER A 693 -3.73 -45.56 10.56
N ARG A 694 -4.04 -44.31 10.25
CA ARG A 694 -5.29 -43.85 9.60
C ARG A 694 -5.14 -43.55 8.12
N VAL A 695 -3.91 -43.65 7.61
CA VAL A 695 -3.58 -43.45 6.20
C VAL A 695 -2.62 -44.56 5.76
N MET A 696 -3.10 -45.44 4.87
CA MET A 696 -2.30 -46.47 4.22
C MET A 696 -1.51 -45.86 3.06
N HIS A 697 -0.29 -46.34 2.82
CA HIS A 697 0.35 -46.22 1.50
C HIS A 697 0.03 -47.49 0.71
N THR A 698 -0.68 -47.36 -0.40
CA THR A 698 -1.14 -48.49 -1.22
C THR A 698 -0.21 -48.79 -2.41
N GLY A 699 0.65 -47.84 -2.80
CA GLY A 699 1.57 -47.97 -3.91
C GLY A 699 2.43 -49.23 -3.86
N ASP A 700 2.55 -49.91 -5.00
CA ASP A 700 3.54 -50.97 -5.28
C ASP A 700 4.54 -50.58 -6.39
N CYS A 701 4.34 -49.42 -7.02
CA CYS A 701 5.14 -48.88 -8.11
C CYS A 701 5.42 -47.37 -7.91
N GLY A 702 6.55 -46.89 -8.42
CA GLY A 702 6.98 -45.49 -8.30
C GLY A 702 8.50 -45.35 -8.43
N LEU A 703 9.06 -44.18 -8.10
CA LEU A 703 10.49 -43.84 -8.27
C LEU A 703 11.50 -44.80 -7.61
N HIS A 704 11.07 -45.62 -6.65
CA HIS A 704 11.91 -46.58 -5.93
C HIS A 704 11.63 -48.05 -6.28
N HIS A 705 10.67 -48.33 -7.17
CA HIS A 705 10.24 -49.66 -7.57
C HIS A 705 10.57 -49.90 -9.05
N LYS A 706 10.92 -51.14 -9.42
CA LYS A 706 11.27 -51.52 -10.81
C LYS A 706 10.19 -52.34 -11.51
N ASP A 707 9.10 -52.62 -10.81
CA ASP A 707 8.03 -53.52 -11.25
C ASP A 707 6.79 -52.74 -11.70
N ASP A 708 6.00 -53.33 -12.60
CA ASP A 708 4.76 -52.74 -13.10
C ASP A 708 3.69 -52.58 -12.00
N CYS A 709 2.97 -51.45 -12.02
CA CYS A 709 1.88 -51.15 -11.10
C CYS A 709 0.76 -52.20 -11.10
N ARG A 710 0.32 -52.65 -9.91
CA ARG A 710 -0.76 -53.66 -9.77
C ARG A 710 -1.89 -53.15 -8.87
N PRO A 711 -2.74 -52.22 -9.36
CA PRO A 711 -3.82 -51.62 -8.55
C PRO A 711 -4.81 -52.66 -7.99
N GLU A 712 -4.98 -53.82 -8.64
CA GLU A 712 -5.74 -54.97 -8.09
C GLU A 712 -5.19 -55.44 -6.73
N TRP A 713 -3.85 -55.54 -6.60
CA TRP A 713 -3.18 -55.93 -5.37
C TRP A 713 -3.16 -54.80 -4.33
N ALA A 714 -3.23 -53.55 -4.76
CA ALA A 714 -3.47 -52.42 -3.86
C ALA A 714 -4.89 -52.49 -3.25
N MET A 715 -5.90 -52.76 -4.08
CA MET A 715 -7.29 -52.90 -3.64
C MET A 715 -7.48 -54.08 -2.68
N GLN A 716 -6.93 -55.27 -2.99
CA GLN A 716 -6.99 -56.42 -2.06
C GLN A 716 -6.31 -56.10 -0.71
N ARG A 717 -5.14 -55.45 -0.71
CA ARG A 717 -4.44 -55.04 0.53
C ARG A 717 -5.28 -54.05 1.36
N VAL A 718 -6.03 -53.16 0.71
CA VAL A 718 -6.96 -52.24 1.36
C VAL A 718 -8.13 -53.02 1.99
N GLU A 719 -8.79 -53.92 1.27
CA GLU A 719 -9.90 -54.73 1.79
C GLU A 719 -9.48 -55.58 3.00
N GLU A 720 -8.35 -56.29 2.90
CA GLU A 720 -7.78 -57.07 4.01
C GLU A 720 -7.44 -56.21 5.24
N SER A 721 -7.04 -54.94 5.03
CA SER A 721 -6.67 -54.02 6.12
C SER A 721 -7.90 -53.34 6.73
N LEU A 722 -8.95 -53.07 5.95
CA LEU A 722 -10.24 -52.58 6.43
C LEU A 722 -10.92 -53.63 7.32
N GLU A 723 -10.99 -54.89 6.88
CA GLU A 723 -11.59 -55.98 7.65
C GLU A 723 -10.85 -56.22 8.99
N ARG A 724 -9.52 -56.02 9.04
CA ARG A 724 -8.71 -56.10 10.28
C ARG A 724 -8.81 -54.86 11.17
N SER A 725 -9.31 -53.73 10.67
CA SER A 725 -9.34 -52.46 11.42
C SER A 725 -10.73 -52.02 11.88
N LYS A 726 -11.81 -52.51 11.25
CA LYS A 726 -13.22 -52.11 11.50
C LYS A 726 -13.60 -52.01 12.99
N ASP A 727 -13.23 -52.99 13.81
CA ASP A 727 -13.62 -53.10 15.23
C ASP A 727 -12.80 -52.17 16.15
N GLY A 728 -11.80 -51.46 15.60
CA GLY A 728 -10.98 -50.46 16.29
C GLY A 728 -11.17 -49.02 15.77
N LEU A 729 -12.13 -48.77 14.88
CA LEU A 729 -12.42 -47.42 14.38
C LEU A 729 -13.17 -46.58 15.42
N PHE A 730 -13.08 -45.26 15.30
CA PHE A 730 -13.78 -44.27 16.14
C PHE A 730 -13.52 -44.38 17.66
N PRO A 731 -12.24 -44.40 18.11
CA PRO A 731 -11.91 -44.49 19.53
C PRO A 731 -12.42 -43.28 20.32
N ALA A 732 -13.00 -43.51 21.49
CA ALA A 732 -13.61 -42.46 22.32
C ALA A 732 -12.60 -41.50 23.00
N SER A 733 -11.35 -41.92 23.18
CA SER A 733 -10.29 -41.12 23.82
C SER A 733 -8.90 -41.66 23.46
N LEU A 734 -7.90 -40.78 23.32
CA LEU A 734 -6.52 -41.18 23.01
C LEU A 734 -5.68 -41.45 24.26
N THR A 735 -4.71 -42.35 24.14
CA THR A 735 -3.77 -42.71 25.21
C THR A 735 -2.32 -42.66 24.70
N LEU A 736 -1.43 -42.04 25.47
CA LEU A 736 -0.01 -41.96 25.16
C LEU A 736 0.70 -43.29 25.50
N THR A 737 1.41 -43.88 24.54
CA THR A 737 2.26 -45.07 24.78
C THR A 737 3.66 -44.68 25.22
N THR A 738 4.31 -43.82 24.44
CA THR A 738 5.73 -43.46 24.60
C THR A 738 5.90 -41.96 24.40
N ALA A 739 6.63 -41.33 25.32
CA ALA A 739 7.04 -39.94 25.24
C ALA A 739 8.57 -39.88 24.97
N GLU A 740 8.98 -40.05 23.72
CA GLU A 740 10.38 -39.88 23.35
C GLU A 740 10.77 -38.40 23.31
N VAL A 741 12.00 -38.09 23.72
CA VAL A 741 12.60 -36.76 23.50
C VAL A 741 12.89 -36.59 22.01
N ALA A 742 12.58 -35.42 21.46
CA ALA A 742 12.87 -35.13 20.06
C ALA A 742 14.38 -34.88 19.88
N GLU A 743 15.06 -35.82 19.24
CA GLU A 743 16.50 -35.80 18.92
C GLU A 743 16.73 -35.86 17.41
N HIS A 744 17.87 -35.32 16.93
CA HIS A 744 18.23 -35.40 15.52
C HIS A 744 18.82 -36.78 15.17
N LYS A 745 18.16 -37.49 14.25
CA LYS A 745 18.64 -38.74 13.66
C LYS A 745 19.22 -38.41 12.28
N ALA A 746 20.52 -38.14 12.23
CA ALA A 746 21.23 -37.84 10.99
C ALA A 746 21.16 -39.02 10.00
N HIS A 747 21.09 -38.72 8.70
CA HIS A 747 21.15 -39.72 7.63
C HIS A 747 22.27 -39.41 6.63
N MET A 748 22.65 -40.43 5.85
CA MET A 748 23.52 -40.23 4.69
C MET A 748 22.66 -39.75 3.52
N LYS A 749 22.93 -38.53 3.06
CA LYS A 749 22.32 -37.91 1.87
C LYS A 749 22.22 -38.88 0.69
N ASN A 750 21.10 -38.89 -0.01
CA ASN A 750 20.89 -39.80 -1.16
C ASN A 750 21.51 -39.28 -2.49
N GLY A 751 22.01 -38.05 -2.54
CA GLY A 751 22.51 -37.44 -3.79
C GLY A 751 21.37 -36.97 -4.71
N GLY A 752 21.64 -36.98 -6.01
CA GLY A 752 20.70 -36.57 -7.06
C GLY A 752 20.28 -35.09 -7.05
N TRP A 753 20.91 -34.25 -6.20
CA TRP A 753 20.54 -32.85 -6.01
C TRP A 753 21.77 -31.94 -5.94
N GLY A 754 22.83 -32.28 -6.70
CA GLY A 754 24.06 -31.47 -6.80
C GLY A 754 23.97 -30.26 -7.75
N ASP A 755 22.97 -30.22 -8.61
CA ASP A 755 22.87 -29.22 -9.68
C ASP A 755 22.40 -27.85 -9.17
N VAL A 756 23.27 -26.85 -9.31
CA VAL A 756 23.01 -25.47 -8.85
C VAL A 756 21.81 -24.81 -9.51
N ARG A 757 21.31 -25.34 -10.64
CA ARG A 757 20.09 -24.85 -11.29
C ARG A 757 18.85 -25.27 -10.49
N ASP A 758 18.81 -26.49 -9.96
CA ASP A 758 17.73 -26.93 -9.05
C ASP A 758 17.76 -26.12 -7.75
N HIS A 759 18.95 -25.87 -7.18
CA HIS A 759 19.09 -24.97 -6.01
C HIS A 759 18.55 -23.57 -6.32
N SER A 760 18.81 -23.09 -7.53
CA SER A 760 18.41 -21.76 -7.99
C SER A 760 16.92 -21.64 -8.29
N LEU A 761 16.25 -22.70 -8.78
CA LEU A 761 14.83 -22.66 -9.18
C LEU A 761 13.89 -22.23 -8.05
N PHE A 762 14.20 -22.63 -6.82
CA PHE A 762 13.49 -22.17 -5.64
C PHE A 762 13.65 -20.66 -5.41
N ASN A 763 14.86 -20.13 -5.64
CA ASN A 763 15.20 -18.73 -5.41
C ASN A 763 14.86 -17.80 -6.60
N THR A 764 14.68 -18.32 -7.82
CA THR A 764 14.33 -17.54 -9.03
C THR A 764 12.85 -17.16 -9.11
N SER A 765 12.44 -16.31 -8.16
CA SER A 765 11.40 -15.28 -8.31
C SER A 765 9.95 -15.69 -8.68
N VAL A 766 9.65 -16.96 -8.93
CA VAL A 766 8.28 -17.45 -9.22
C VAL A 766 7.76 -18.38 -8.13
N ILE A 767 8.61 -19.26 -7.57
CA ILE A 767 8.23 -20.08 -6.41
C ILE A 767 8.16 -19.19 -5.16
N PHE A 768 9.25 -18.52 -4.76
CA PHE A 768 9.38 -17.94 -3.40
C PHE A 768 9.15 -16.43 -3.19
N ASN A 769 8.71 -15.68 -4.21
CA ASN A 769 8.68 -14.20 -4.17
C ASN A 769 7.59 -13.55 -3.26
N ALA A 770 7.04 -14.34 -2.32
CA ALA A 770 6.26 -13.89 -1.18
C ALA A 770 6.87 -14.36 0.16
N ALA A 771 7.33 -15.61 0.26
CA ALA A 771 7.80 -16.19 1.53
C ALA A 771 9.21 -15.73 1.97
N ILE A 772 10.16 -15.43 1.07
CA ILE A 772 11.46 -14.81 1.46
C ILE A 772 11.31 -13.29 1.70
N LYS A 773 10.21 -12.91 2.35
CA LYS A 773 10.06 -11.70 3.17
C LYS A 773 9.67 -12.01 4.62
N GLY A 774 9.46 -13.28 5.01
CA GLY A 774 9.10 -13.68 6.37
C GLY A 774 10.30 -13.88 7.30
N VAL A 775 11.39 -14.47 6.79
CA VAL A 775 12.67 -14.63 7.49
C VAL A 775 13.77 -14.33 6.45
N SER A 776 14.59 -13.29 6.55
CA SER A 776 14.87 -12.42 7.69
C SER A 776 14.05 -11.12 7.72
N THR A 777 13.14 -11.00 8.69
CA THR A 777 12.64 -9.71 9.19
C THR A 777 13.57 -9.08 10.25
N SER A 778 14.89 -9.22 10.08
CA SER A 778 15.79 -8.14 10.50
C SER A 778 15.47 -6.94 9.61
N ARG A 779 14.43 -6.19 10.03
CA ARG A 779 14.11 -4.86 9.50
C ARG A 779 15.38 -4.03 9.58
N MET A 780 15.69 -3.32 8.50
CA MET A 780 17.09 -2.95 8.22
C MET A 780 17.66 -2.06 9.33
N ALA A 781 18.57 -2.64 10.13
CA ALA A 781 19.28 -1.91 11.17
C ALA A 781 20.20 -0.87 10.50
N HIS A 782 19.86 0.42 10.61
CA HIS A 782 20.67 1.49 10.04
C HIS A 782 21.75 1.91 11.04
N TRP A 783 22.99 2.06 10.56
CA TRP A 783 24.04 2.71 11.33
C TRP A 783 24.14 4.19 10.97
N PHE A 784 24.16 5.05 11.99
CA PHE A 784 24.34 6.48 11.89
C PHE A 784 25.50 6.94 12.78
N HIS A 785 26.32 7.88 12.29
CA HIS A 785 27.39 8.49 13.09
C HIS A 785 26.83 9.57 14.02
N ARG A 786 27.37 9.64 15.25
CA ARG A 786 27.01 10.66 16.24
C ARG A 786 28.26 11.28 16.84
N ASN A 787 28.38 12.60 16.70
CA ASN A 787 29.24 13.43 17.53
C ASN A 787 28.72 13.41 19.00
N PRO A 788 29.53 13.78 20.01
CA PRO A 788 29.09 13.83 21.41
C PRO A 788 27.98 14.86 21.67
N LEU A 789 27.23 14.67 22.75
CA LEU A 789 26.35 15.69 23.34
C LEU A 789 27.17 16.89 23.85
N LYS A 790 26.56 18.08 23.82
CA LYS A 790 27.10 19.29 24.45
C LYS A 790 27.01 19.16 25.96
N ALA A 791 28.09 19.48 26.68
CA ALA A 791 28.13 19.60 28.13
C ALA A 791 27.97 21.07 28.54
N THR A 792 27.46 21.33 29.75
CA THR A 792 27.27 22.69 30.28
C THR A 792 27.70 22.80 31.73
N ALA A 793 28.05 24.00 32.17
CA ALA A 793 28.22 24.27 33.60
C ALA A 793 26.86 24.21 34.34
N PRO A 794 26.84 23.82 35.63
CA PRO A 794 25.69 24.04 36.49
C PRO A 794 25.33 25.53 36.57
N VAL A 795 24.03 25.84 36.67
CA VAL A 795 23.53 27.22 36.81
C VAL A 795 22.53 27.25 37.96
N SER A 796 22.78 28.10 38.96
CA SER A 796 22.00 28.15 40.20
C SER A 796 20.75 29.03 40.12
N PHE A 797 20.69 29.94 39.13
CA PHE A 797 19.69 31.01 38.97
C PHE A 797 19.49 31.88 40.23
N ASN A 798 20.48 31.90 41.14
CA ASN A 798 20.42 32.72 42.36
C ASN A 798 20.94 34.14 42.07
N TYR A 799 20.03 35.10 41.96
CA TYR A 799 20.33 36.51 41.72
C TYR A 799 20.32 37.37 43.00
N TYR A 800 20.35 36.74 44.18
CA TYR A 800 20.36 37.41 45.48
C TYR A 800 19.26 38.49 45.59
N GLY A 801 19.63 39.73 45.94
CA GLY A 801 18.69 40.83 46.15
C GLY A 801 17.93 41.31 44.90
N VAL A 802 18.29 40.84 43.70
CA VAL A 802 17.59 41.20 42.45
C VAL A 802 16.18 40.61 42.42
N ALA A 803 15.96 39.40 42.94
CA ALA A 803 14.64 38.77 42.98
C ALA A 803 13.81 39.34 44.15
N GLY A 804 13.15 40.48 43.93
CA GLY A 804 12.51 41.28 44.99
C GLY A 804 11.20 40.72 45.57
N SER A 805 10.68 39.60 45.06
CA SER A 805 9.41 38.99 45.53
C SER A 805 9.50 37.47 45.68
N PRO A 806 8.61 36.84 46.48
CA PRO A 806 8.52 35.38 46.56
C PRO A 806 8.23 34.72 45.19
N ALA A 807 7.43 35.37 44.34
CA ALA A 807 7.13 34.89 42.99
C ALA A 807 8.36 34.92 42.07
N ALA A 808 9.13 36.01 42.08
CA ALA A 808 10.41 36.09 41.35
C ALA A 808 11.39 35.00 41.81
N ASN A 809 11.50 34.77 43.14
CA ASN A 809 12.32 33.69 43.68
C ASN A 809 11.80 32.30 43.30
N LYS A 810 10.47 32.10 43.17
CA LYS A 810 9.92 30.83 42.66
C LYS A 810 10.36 30.58 41.23
N ILE A 811 10.25 31.56 40.33
CA ILE A 811 10.68 31.44 38.93
C ILE A 811 12.17 31.07 38.83
N CYS A 812 13.04 31.68 39.64
CA CYS A 812 14.46 31.30 39.73
C CYS A 812 14.69 29.84 40.17
N ASN A 813 13.95 29.37 41.19
CA ASN A 813 14.05 27.99 41.65
C ASN A 813 13.49 27.00 40.63
N ASP A 814 12.38 27.33 39.98
CA ASP A 814 11.76 26.51 38.93
C ASP A 814 12.70 26.41 37.71
N LEU A 815 13.29 27.52 37.24
CA LEU A 815 14.30 27.53 36.17
C LEU A 815 15.45 26.58 36.45
N ARG A 816 16.04 26.65 37.65
CA ARG A 816 17.11 25.73 38.09
C ARG A 816 16.66 24.27 38.02
N THR A 817 15.49 23.96 38.57
CA THR A 817 14.97 22.59 38.66
C THR A 817 14.57 22.03 37.29
N THR A 818 13.93 22.83 36.43
CA THR A 818 13.58 22.43 35.06
C THR A 818 14.82 22.26 34.17
N ARG A 819 15.84 23.12 34.31
CA ARG A 819 17.11 22.97 33.59
C ARG A 819 17.83 21.70 33.99
N ALA A 820 17.93 21.42 35.30
CA ALA A 820 18.54 20.20 35.82
C ALA A 820 17.81 18.96 35.27
N ARG A 821 16.48 18.91 35.40
CA ARG A 821 15.67 17.80 34.87
C ARG A 821 15.88 17.59 33.37
N LEU A 822 15.91 18.66 32.56
CA LEU A 822 16.15 18.54 31.12
C LEU A 822 17.56 17.99 30.80
N LEU A 823 18.57 18.39 31.57
CA LEU A 823 19.93 17.87 31.42
C LEU A 823 20.02 16.37 31.76
N ASP A 824 19.31 15.91 32.81
CA ASP A 824 19.24 14.50 33.19
C ASP A 824 18.58 13.64 32.09
N MET A 825 17.56 14.17 31.40
CA MET A 825 16.87 13.49 30.30
C MET A 825 17.75 13.26 29.06
N PHE A 826 18.94 13.89 28.96
CA PHE A 826 19.86 13.64 27.85
C PHE A 826 20.66 12.35 27.96
N THR A 827 20.85 11.80 29.16
CA THR A 827 21.58 10.54 29.41
C THR A 827 20.67 9.39 29.87
N ASP A 828 19.45 9.69 30.28
CA ASP A 828 18.44 8.68 30.62
C ASP A 828 18.04 7.81 29.41
N ILE A 829 18.32 6.51 29.50
CA ILE A 829 17.99 5.51 28.49
C ILE A 829 16.48 5.21 28.38
N THR A 830 15.70 5.54 29.41
CA THR A 830 14.24 5.36 29.45
C THR A 830 13.47 6.56 28.87
N CYS A 831 14.15 7.69 28.66
CA CYS A 831 13.58 8.90 28.10
C CYS A 831 12.97 8.65 26.70
N THR A 832 11.72 9.05 26.53
CA THR A 832 10.95 8.98 25.28
C THR A 832 10.80 10.37 24.65
N PRO A 833 10.41 10.49 23.36
CA PRO A 833 10.17 11.78 22.71
C PRO A 833 9.18 12.68 23.46
N GLU A 834 8.17 12.08 24.11
CA GLU A 834 7.19 12.76 24.94
C GLU A 834 7.80 13.28 26.25
N ILE A 835 8.60 12.46 26.95
CA ILE A 835 9.31 12.87 28.17
C ILE A 835 10.29 14.00 27.86
N MET A 836 11.06 13.88 26.77
CA MET A 836 11.99 14.93 26.31
C MET A 836 11.24 16.22 25.96
N LYS A 837 10.12 16.15 25.21
CA LYS A 837 9.30 17.33 24.91
C LYS A 837 8.77 17.98 26.18
N ASN A 838 8.19 17.21 27.10
CA ASN A 838 7.61 17.75 28.34
C ASN A 838 8.68 18.42 29.23
N ALA A 839 9.90 17.88 29.29
CA ALA A 839 11.02 18.52 29.98
C ALA A 839 11.53 19.79 29.25
N THR A 840 11.57 19.76 27.92
CA THR A 840 11.96 20.89 27.06
C THR A 840 10.98 22.05 27.21
N ASP A 841 9.68 21.76 27.08
CA ASP A 841 8.60 22.74 27.18
C ASP A 841 8.57 23.41 28.57
N ALA A 842 8.75 22.63 29.64
CA ALA A 842 8.79 23.14 31.01
C ALA A 842 9.96 24.10 31.27
N TYR A 843 11.13 23.88 30.64
CA TYR A 843 12.26 24.81 30.76
C TYR A 843 12.11 26.02 29.85
N PHE A 844 11.77 25.83 28.58
CA PHE A 844 11.71 26.92 27.59
C PHE A 844 10.53 27.88 27.81
N SER A 845 9.41 27.43 28.38
CA SER A 845 8.30 28.32 28.77
C SER A 845 8.70 29.33 29.86
N LEU A 846 9.62 28.96 30.76
CA LEU A 846 10.20 29.84 31.77
C LEU A 846 11.38 30.67 31.23
N LEU A 847 12.29 30.04 30.47
CA LEU A 847 13.48 30.71 29.91
C LEU A 847 13.10 31.85 28.95
N GLN A 848 12.03 31.68 28.17
CA GLN A 848 11.50 32.75 27.31
C GLN A 848 11.05 33.99 28.09
N GLY A 849 10.61 33.85 29.35
CA GLY A 849 10.30 35.00 30.20
C GLY A 849 11.52 35.89 30.50
N PHE A 850 12.74 35.34 30.39
CA PHE A 850 14.00 36.09 30.51
C PHE A 850 14.51 36.64 29.16
N ILE A 851 13.81 36.38 28.05
CA ILE A 851 14.20 36.77 26.69
C ILE A 851 13.20 37.74 26.08
N SER A 852 11.91 37.38 26.08
CA SER A 852 10.84 38.11 25.41
C SER A 852 10.28 39.26 26.25
N SER A 853 9.76 40.30 25.58
CA SER A 853 8.83 41.26 26.18
C SER A 853 7.62 40.52 26.78
N LEU A 854 7.13 41.07 27.89
CA LEU A 854 5.87 40.68 28.54
C LEU A 854 4.80 41.79 28.44
N ASP A 855 5.19 42.98 27.98
CA ASP A 855 4.38 44.20 27.88
C ASP A 855 3.90 44.49 26.44
N GLY A 856 4.21 43.61 25.49
CA GLY A 856 3.87 43.77 24.06
C GLY A 856 4.81 44.71 23.29
N SER A 857 5.89 45.21 23.93
CA SER A 857 6.93 45.96 23.25
C SER A 857 7.83 45.06 22.38
N THR A 858 8.56 45.66 21.43
CA THR A 858 9.53 44.94 20.58
C THR A 858 10.93 44.87 21.19
N GLN A 859 11.07 45.08 22.50
CA GLN A 859 12.36 45.05 23.20
C GLN A 859 12.53 43.72 23.95
N ASP A 860 13.75 43.18 23.95
CA ASP A 860 14.07 42.00 24.75
C ASP A 860 13.96 42.33 26.26
N ASN A 861 13.69 41.31 27.06
CA ASN A 861 13.57 41.45 28.50
C ASN A 861 14.87 41.97 29.14
N LYS A 862 14.75 42.90 30.10
CA LYS A 862 15.89 43.42 30.91
C LYS A 862 16.76 42.30 31.53
N MET A 863 16.19 41.11 31.74
CA MET A 863 16.86 39.97 32.32
C MET A 863 17.74 39.16 31.34
N ARG A 864 17.70 39.44 30.03
CA ARG A 864 18.39 38.65 28.97
C ARG A 864 19.90 38.48 29.22
N TYR A 865 20.55 39.47 29.84
CA TYR A 865 22.01 39.49 30.04
C TYR A 865 22.43 39.31 31.52
N ILE A 866 21.56 38.78 32.39
CA ILE A 866 21.89 38.61 33.82
C ILE A 866 22.81 37.42 34.13
N GLN A 867 22.81 36.39 33.27
CA GLN A 867 23.44 35.09 33.56
C GLN A 867 24.47 34.72 32.48
N ASN A 868 25.66 34.32 32.92
CA ASN A 868 26.68 33.72 32.05
C ASN A 868 26.48 32.20 31.95
N PHE A 869 26.51 31.67 30.73
CA PHE A 869 26.34 30.25 30.44
C PHE A 869 27.57 29.71 29.72
N LYS A 870 28.05 28.52 30.14
CA LYS A 870 29.17 27.80 29.51
C LYS A 870 28.66 26.52 28.84
N TRP A 871 29.08 26.28 27.60
CA TRP A 871 28.71 25.09 26.81
C TRP A 871 29.91 24.58 25.98
N THR A 872 30.14 23.26 25.93
CA THR A 872 31.06 22.63 24.96
C THR A 872 30.39 22.43 23.60
N ASP A 873 31.18 22.16 22.56
CA ASP A 873 30.68 22.01 21.18
C ASP A 873 31.04 20.65 20.59
N THR A 874 30.16 20.10 19.75
CA THR A 874 30.21 18.71 19.28
C THR A 874 31.51 18.34 18.53
N LEU A 875 32.16 19.32 17.91
CA LEU A 875 33.44 19.16 17.20
C LEU A 875 34.67 19.61 18.01
N GLN A 876 34.49 20.32 19.12
CA GLN A 876 35.57 20.97 19.89
C GLN A 876 35.93 20.21 21.18
N GLY A 877 35.35 19.01 21.38
CA GLY A 877 35.62 18.15 22.53
C GLY A 877 35.23 18.80 23.85
N ASN A 878 36.20 18.94 24.76
CA ASN A 878 35.96 19.40 26.12
C ASN A 878 36.11 20.93 26.30
N THR A 879 36.39 21.69 25.24
CA THR A 879 36.68 23.13 25.31
C THR A 879 35.37 23.95 25.27
N PRO A 880 34.91 24.55 26.37
CA PRO A 880 33.66 25.31 26.38
C PRO A 880 33.81 26.70 25.75
N SER A 881 32.74 27.19 25.12
CA SER A 881 32.52 28.62 24.92
C SER A 881 31.64 29.18 26.06
N ALA A 882 31.63 30.50 26.23
CA ALA A 882 30.84 31.20 27.25
C ALA A 882 30.20 32.46 26.67
N GLN A 883 28.91 32.69 26.94
CA GLN A 883 28.25 33.98 26.67
C GLN A 883 27.27 34.33 27.80
N GLN A 884 27.19 35.64 28.09
CA GLN A 884 26.26 36.21 29.07
C GLN A 884 24.94 36.62 28.40
N ASP A 885 24.24 35.63 27.86
CA ASP A 885 23.03 35.82 27.06
C ASP A 885 22.07 34.62 27.21
N MET A 886 20.83 34.88 27.60
CA MET A 886 19.76 33.88 27.70
C MET A 886 19.40 33.28 26.33
N VAL A 887 19.62 34.00 25.22
CA VAL A 887 19.45 33.44 23.86
C VAL A 887 20.56 32.43 23.55
N PHE A 888 21.80 32.63 24.02
CA PHE A 888 22.88 31.66 23.88
C PHE A 888 22.59 30.34 24.63
N GLU A 889 22.00 30.42 25.82
CA GLU A 889 21.48 29.26 26.55
C GLU A 889 20.35 28.57 25.78
N LEU A 890 19.36 29.32 25.29
CA LEU A 890 18.23 28.78 24.53
C LEU A 890 18.71 27.99 23.30
N VAL A 891 19.58 28.58 22.46
CA VAL A 891 20.08 27.88 21.27
C VAL A 891 20.99 26.70 21.61
N SER A 892 21.84 26.81 22.64
CA SER A 892 22.76 25.74 23.02
C SER A 892 22.02 24.53 23.62
N MET A 893 21.01 24.78 24.45
CA MET A 893 20.15 23.75 25.01
C MET A 893 19.27 23.10 23.93
N ALA A 894 18.64 23.89 23.06
CA ALA A 894 17.79 23.38 21.98
C ALA A 894 18.60 22.58 20.94
N PHE A 895 19.84 22.99 20.64
CA PHE A 895 20.77 22.19 19.84
C PHE A 895 21.03 20.83 20.50
N ASN A 896 21.19 20.78 21.82
CA ASN A 896 21.37 19.52 22.56
C ASN A 896 20.11 18.64 22.56
N VAL A 897 18.91 19.23 22.60
CA VAL A 897 17.64 18.52 22.38
C VAL A 897 17.59 17.92 20.98
N ALA A 898 17.99 18.66 19.93
CA ALA A 898 18.07 18.13 18.58
C ALA A 898 19.09 16.98 18.47
N LEU A 899 20.28 17.10 19.07
CA LEU A 899 21.26 16.01 19.17
C LEU A 899 20.67 14.78 19.86
N TRP A 900 19.93 14.95 20.96
CA TRP A 900 19.25 13.86 21.66
C TRP A 900 18.27 13.14 20.72
N TYR A 901 17.45 13.87 19.95
CA TYR A 901 16.55 13.25 18.97
C TYR A 901 17.32 12.42 17.91
N THR A 902 18.48 12.90 17.43
CA THR A 902 19.32 12.09 16.54
C THR A 902 19.91 10.85 17.24
N LYS A 903 20.31 10.96 18.50
CA LYS A 903 20.91 9.86 19.29
C LYS A 903 19.87 8.79 19.64
N PHE A 904 18.68 9.20 20.05
CA PHE A 904 17.49 8.36 20.24
C PHE A 904 17.17 7.57 18.96
N ALA A 905 17.11 8.26 17.81
CA ALA A 905 16.91 7.64 16.51
C ALA A 905 18.03 6.62 16.15
N SER A 906 19.30 6.94 16.38
CA SER A 906 20.39 5.98 16.10
C SER A 906 20.41 4.77 17.04
N ARG A 907 19.96 4.91 18.29
CA ARG A 907 19.85 3.77 19.23
C ARG A 907 18.78 2.79 18.76
N LEU A 908 17.60 3.29 18.38
CA LEU A 908 16.52 2.47 17.84
C LEU A 908 16.92 1.83 16.50
N ALA A 909 17.48 2.63 15.59
CA ALA A 909 17.92 2.17 14.27
C ALA A 909 19.03 1.10 14.32
N GLY A 910 19.83 1.07 15.39
CA GLY A 910 20.88 0.06 15.59
C GLY A 910 20.38 -1.31 16.07
N LYS A 911 19.09 -1.48 16.41
CA LYS A 911 18.52 -2.77 16.83
C LYS A 911 18.43 -3.74 15.65
N GLU A 912 18.92 -4.96 15.82
CA GLU A 912 18.85 -6.02 14.79
C GLU A 912 17.41 -6.38 14.37
N ASN A 913 16.46 -6.23 15.32
CA ASN A 913 15.04 -6.56 15.20
C ASN A 913 14.10 -5.35 15.40
N ILE A 914 14.50 -4.14 14.99
CA ILE A 914 13.66 -2.91 15.06
C ILE A 914 12.22 -3.16 14.55
N THR A 915 11.21 -2.61 15.23
CA THR A 915 9.79 -2.74 14.85
C THR A 915 9.30 -1.63 13.89
N GLU A 916 8.13 -1.80 13.26
CA GLU A 916 7.55 -0.74 12.41
C GLU A 916 7.23 0.56 13.19
N PRO A 917 6.64 0.52 14.41
CA PRO A 917 6.50 1.72 15.25
C PRO A 917 7.85 2.39 15.54
N GLU A 918 8.86 1.63 15.98
CA GLU A 918 10.19 2.18 16.23
C GLU A 918 10.83 2.78 14.98
N ALA A 919 10.66 2.18 13.79
CA ALA A 919 11.14 2.74 12.53
C ALA A 919 10.43 4.07 12.18
N LYS A 920 9.13 4.20 12.50
CA LYS A 920 8.41 5.48 12.40
C LYS A 920 8.94 6.50 13.41
N ASP A 921 9.31 6.08 14.61
CA ASP A 921 9.90 6.97 15.62
C ASP A 921 11.32 7.42 15.26
N VAL A 922 12.15 6.56 14.66
CA VAL A 922 13.45 6.93 14.07
C VAL A 922 13.25 8.03 13.02
N HIS A 923 12.38 7.78 12.03
CA HIS A 923 12.06 8.72 10.96
C HIS A 923 11.48 10.03 11.50
N ARG A 924 10.55 9.99 12.46
CA ARG A 924 9.96 11.18 13.10
C ARG A 924 11.00 11.99 13.86
N SER A 925 11.83 11.33 14.67
CA SER A 925 12.83 11.98 15.53
C SER A 925 13.88 12.73 14.71
N LEU A 926 14.35 12.14 13.60
CA LEU A 926 15.28 12.80 12.68
C LEU A 926 14.67 14.04 12.02
N LYS A 927 13.40 13.97 11.58
CA LYS A 927 12.70 15.13 11.00
C LYS A 927 12.40 16.23 12.02
N VAL A 928 12.19 15.88 13.29
CA VAL A 928 12.07 16.84 14.41
C VAL A 928 13.41 17.50 14.71
N ALA A 929 14.51 16.74 14.75
CA ALA A 929 15.87 17.30 14.91
C ALA A 929 16.20 18.31 13.80
N ALA A 930 15.95 17.96 12.53
CA ALA A 930 16.11 18.86 11.39
C ALA A 930 15.31 20.16 11.57
N GLY A 931 14.06 20.05 12.03
CA GLY A 931 13.19 21.19 12.31
C GLY A 931 13.71 22.14 13.38
N ILE A 932 14.20 21.58 14.49
CA ILE A 932 14.83 22.36 15.57
C ILE A 932 16.06 23.09 15.01
N PHE A 933 16.96 22.41 14.29
CA PHE A 933 18.15 23.05 13.72
C PHE A 933 17.80 24.19 12.74
N ILE A 934 16.75 24.04 11.91
CA ILE A 934 16.28 25.12 11.02
C ILE A 934 15.76 26.32 11.82
N ASN A 935 14.84 26.08 12.76
CA ASN A 935 14.29 27.12 13.65
C ASN A 935 15.40 27.91 14.37
N LEU A 936 16.40 27.21 14.92
CA LEU A 936 17.54 27.84 15.58
C LEU A 936 18.40 28.67 14.61
N LYS A 937 18.69 28.14 13.41
CA LYS A 937 19.47 28.85 12.39
C LYS A 937 18.77 30.11 11.89
N GLU A 938 17.45 30.08 11.71
CA GLU A 938 16.71 31.15 11.05
C GLU A 938 16.19 32.22 12.02
N LEU A 939 15.79 31.85 13.25
CA LEU A 939 15.08 32.76 14.16
C LEU A 939 15.89 33.16 15.41
N HIS A 940 16.81 32.32 15.88
CA HIS A 940 17.45 32.51 17.20
C HIS A 940 18.95 32.82 17.13
N ILE A 941 19.73 32.10 16.31
CA ILE A 941 21.16 32.38 16.11
C ILE A 941 21.40 33.82 15.59
N PRO A 942 20.59 34.39 14.67
CA PRO A 942 20.72 35.79 14.23
C PRO A 942 20.47 36.85 15.33
N ARG A 943 19.94 36.46 16.50
CA ARG A 943 19.72 37.37 17.64
C ARG A 943 20.90 37.44 18.61
N LEU A 944 21.91 36.57 18.49
CA LEU A 944 23.09 36.55 19.36
C LEU A 944 23.93 37.82 19.16
N ILE A 945 24.37 38.45 20.25
CA ILE A 945 25.28 39.62 20.18
C ILE A 945 26.67 39.19 19.70
N THR A 946 27.17 38.07 20.22
CA THR A 946 28.49 37.53 19.87
C THR A 946 28.30 36.36 18.91
N PRO A 947 28.73 36.46 17.64
CA PRO A 947 28.61 35.36 16.69
C PRO A 947 29.48 34.16 17.11
N ALA A 948 29.09 32.97 16.67
CA ALA A 948 29.82 31.75 16.96
C ALA A 948 31.20 31.72 16.27
N GLU A 949 32.21 31.23 16.99
CA GLU A 949 33.57 31.05 16.46
C GLU A 949 33.62 29.94 15.40
N LYS A 950 34.69 29.90 14.59
CA LYS A 950 34.81 28.93 13.50
C LYS A 950 34.76 27.49 14.01
N GLY A 951 33.90 26.66 13.41
CA GLY A 951 33.76 25.26 13.79
C GLY A 951 33.11 25.01 15.16
N LYS A 952 32.46 26.02 15.75
CA LYS A 952 31.49 25.86 16.85
C LYS A 952 30.15 25.36 16.32
N ASP A 953 29.31 24.80 17.20
CA ASP A 953 28.04 24.19 16.79
C ASP A 953 27.06 25.19 16.16
N LEU A 954 27.06 26.41 16.67
CA LEU A 954 26.17 27.50 16.25
C LEU A 954 26.68 28.24 14.99
N GLU A 955 27.75 27.78 14.34
CA GLU A 955 28.19 28.30 13.05
C GLU A 955 27.31 27.75 11.91
N PRO A 956 26.88 28.58 10.93
CA PRO A 956 26.04 28.15 9.81
C PRO A 956 26.46 26.86 9.09
N ARG A 957 27.77 26.57 8.91
CA ARG A 957 28.22 25.32 8.26
C ARG A 957 27.89 24.08 9.09
N VAL A 958 28.08 24.15 10.41
CA VAL A 958 27.79 23.03 11.31
C VAL A 958 26.27 22.83 11.40
N MET A 959 25.51 23.92 11.54
CA MET A 959 24.04 23.91 11.46
C MET A 959 23.53 23.25 10.17
N ASP A 960 23.98 23.70 9.00
CA ASP A 960 23.53 23.17 7.70
C ASP A 960 23.91 21.70 7.52
N ALA A 961 25.11 21.28 7.95
CA ALA A 961 25.51 19.87 7.89
C ALA A 961 24.62 18.98 8.77
N TYR A 962 24.24 19.41 9.97
CA TYR A 962 23.29 18.68 10.82
C TYR A 962 21.88 18.62 10.22
N ILE A 963 21.36 19.72 9.67
CA ILE A 963 20.05 19.76 8.99
C ILE A 963 20.03 18.73 7.85
N ILE A 964 21.01 18.81 6.94
CA ILE A 964 21.09 17.96 5.75
C ILE A 964 21.32 16.49 6.13
N GLN A 965 22.13 16.19 7.15
CA GLN A 965 22.31 14.83 7.65
C GLN A 965 21.00 14.27 8.22
N CYS A 966 20.24 15.04 9.00
CA CYS A 966 18.97 14.58 9.56
C CYS A 966 17.96 14.22 8.46
N GLN A 967 17.91 15.00 7.38
CA GLN A 967 17.10 14.68 6.19
C GLN A 967 17.60 13.40 5.50
N ALA A 968 18.92 13.29 5.27
CA ALA A 968 19.52 12.12 4.61
C ALA A 968 19.25 10.81 5.38
N GLU A 969 19.47 10.81 6.70
CA GLU A 969 19.22 9.68 7.60
C GLU A 969 17.74 9.29 7.67
N ALA A 970 16.84 10.27 7.72
CA ALA A 970 15.40 10.02 7.67
C ALA A 970 14.98 9.40 6.32
N GLN A 971 15.60 9.84 5.22
CA GLN A 971 15.32 9.31 3.89
C GLN A 971 15.86 7.88 3.70
N GLU A 972 16.90 7.45 4.43
CA GLU A 972 17.28 6.03 4.48
C GLU A 972 16.13 5.13 4.94
N VAL A 973 15.40 5.54 5.99
CA VAL A 973 14.23 4.81 6.51
C VAL A 973 13.09 4.81 5.48
N THR A 974 12.96 5.89 4.70
CA THR A 974 11.95 5.95 3.62
C THR A 974 12.33 5.03 2.45
N ILE A 975 13.61 4.93 2.08
CA ILE A 975 14.12 3.94 1.11
C ILE A 975 13.85 2.52 1.61
N ALA A 976 14.13 2.24 2.89
CA ALA A 976 13.87 0.95 3.51
C ALA A 976 12.38 0.56 3.42
N ARG A 977 11.48 1.49 3.78
CA ARG A 977 10.03 1.26 3.69
C ARG A 977 9.53 1.15 2.25
N ALA A 978 10.11 1.87 1.29
CA ALA A 978 9.77 1.74 -0.13
C ALA A 978 10.13 0.36 -0.70
N ILE A 979 11.27 -0.22 -0.28
CA ILE A 979 11.69 -1.59 -0.61
C ILE A 979 10.79 -2.63 0.09
N GLU A 980 10.42 -2.39 1.35
CA GLU A 980 9.50 -3.23 2.11
C GLU A 980 8.13 -3.33 1.42
N LEU A 981 7.53 -2.17 1.11
CA LEU A 981 6.23 -2.02 0.42
C LEU A 981 6.27 -2.34 -1.09
N LYS A 982 7.38 -2.86 -1.63
CA LYS A 982 7.54 -3.27 -3.04
C LYS A 982 7.23 -2.14 -4.06
N HIS A 983 7.66 -0.91 -3.79
CA HIS A 983 7.56 0.19 -4.77
C HIS A 983 8.40 -0.09 -6.02
N LYS A 984 8.09 0.60 -7.14
CA LYS A 984 8.87 0.50 -8.39
C LYS A 984 10.34 0.85 -8.15
N ALA A 985 11.25 0.08 -8.76
CA ALA A 985 12.69 0.30 -8.70
C ALA A 985 13.09 1.75 -9.06
N THR A 986 12.41 2.38 -10.02
CA THR A 986 12.64 3.78 -10.43
C THR A 986 12.51 4.78 -9.29
N LEU A 987 11.54 4.58 -8.38
CA LEU A 987 11.35 5.45 -7.21
C LEU A 987 12.43 5.19 -6.16
N ILE A 988 12.80 3.93 -5.94
CA ILE A 988 13.84 3.54 -4.99
C ILE A 988 15.20 4.09 -5.44
N ALA A 989 15.50 4.01 -6.74
CA ALA A 989 16.69 4.58 -7.36
C ALA A 989 16.74 6.11 -7.20
N ALA A 990 15.62 6.80 -7.42
CA ALA A 990 15.52 8.24 -7.27
C ALA A 990 15.67 8.69 -5.81
N LEU A 991 15.01 8.03 -4.85
CA LEU A 991 15.17 8.32 -3.42
C LEU A 991 16.61 8.09 -2.95
N ALA A 992 17.25 7.01 -3.41
CA ALA A 992 18.66 6.74 -3.11
C ALA A 992 19.62 7.76 -3.73
N TYR A 993 19.36 8.21 -4.96
CA TYR A 993 20.13 9.27 -5.60
C TYR A 993 20.05 10.58 -4.81
N GLU A 994 18.84 11.01 -4.44
CA GLU A 994 18.65 12.23 -3.63
C GLU A 994 19.25 12.09 -2.22
N THR A 995 19.21 10.91 -1.60
CA THR A 995 19.91 10.64 -0.34
C THR A 995 21.43 10.75 -0.50
N ALA A 996 22.00 10.25 -1.59
CA ALA A 996 23.42 10.43 -1.90
C ALA A 996 23.78 11.90 -2.13
N ASN A 997 22.90 12.68 -2.78
CA ASN A 997 23.05 14.11 -3.00
C ASN A 997 23.04 14.90 -1.67
N PHE A 998 22.13 14.57 -0.74
CA PHE A 998 22.14 15.16 0.60
C PHE A 998 23.46 14.87 1.33
N TYR A 999 23.93 13.61 1.35
CA TYR A 999 25.21 13.26 1.97
C TYR A 999 26.41 13.97 1.29
N GLN A 1000 26.39 14.15 -0.03
CA GLN A 1000 27.40 14.92 -0.76
C GLN A 1000 27.40 16.40 -0.34
N LYS A 1001 26.21 17.00 -0.24
CA LYS A 1001 26.01 18.40 0.14
C LYS A 1001 26.50 18.64 1.57
N ALA A 1002 26.23 17.74 2.51
CA ALA A 1002 26.73 17.81 3.87
C ALA A 1002 28.27 17.74 3.95
N ASP A 1003 28.93 16.83 3.21
CA ASP A 1003 30.40 16.79 3.18
C ASP A 1003 31.00 18.08 2.58
N HIS A 1004 30.35 18.63 1.55
CA HIS A 1004 30.77 19.88 0.93
C HIS A 1004 30.62 21.07 1.89
N THR A 1005 29.52 21.15 2.65
CA THR A 1005 29.33 22.22 3.64
C THR A 1005 30.44 22.24 4.71
N LEU A 1006 30.96 21.07 5.10
CA LEU A 1006 32.05 20.93 6.08
C LEU A 1006 33.46 21.09 5.49
N ASN A 1007 33.61 21.23 4.16
CA ASN A 1007 34.93 21.16 3.52
C ASN A 1007 35.91 22.30 3.84
N THR A 1008 35.41 23.43 4.37
CA THR A 1008 36.17 24.62 4.76
C THR A 1008 36.43 24.71 6.28
N LEU A 1009 35.96 23.73 7.06
CA LEU A 1009 36.35 23.55 8.46
C LEU A 1009 37.74 22.91 8.56
N GLU A 1010 38.36 22.99 9.73
CA GLU A 1010 39.68 22.39 9.93
C GLU A 1010 39.60 20.85 9.90
N PRO A 1011 40.58 20.16 9.28
CA PRO A 1011 40.54 18.70 9.17
C PRO A 1011 40.51 17.98 10.53
N GLU A 1012 41.15 18.55 11.55
CA GLU A 1012 41.36 17.92 12.85
C GLU A 1012 40.05 17.69 13.62
N CYS A 1013 39.10 18.61 13.52
CA CYS A 1013 37.78 18.49 14.14
C CYS A 1013 36.74 17.83 13.22
N SER A 1014 36.85 18.01 11.89
CA SER A 1014 35.81 17.63 10.92
C SER A 1014 36.02 16.28 10.21
N SER A 1015 37.26 15.78 10.07
CA SER A 1015 37.57 14.69 9.12
C SER A 1015 36.78 13.40 9.36
N LYS A 1016 36.60 12.99 10.62
CA LYS A 1016 35.89 11.74 10.93
C LYS A 1016 34.41 11.79 10.56
N TRP A 1017 33.77 12.93 10.81
CA TRP A 1017 32.38 13.18 10.40
C TRP A 1017 32.27 13.21 8.87
N ARG A 1018 33.18 13.93 8.19
CA ARG A 1018 33.30 13.96 6.73
C ARG A 1018 33.47 12.57 6.11
N LYS A 1019 34.28 11.68 6.70
CA LYS A 1019 34.43 10.29 6.25
C LYS A 1019 33.15 9.47 6.34
N TYR A 1020 32.31 9.70 7.36
CA TYR A 1020 30.97 9.10 7.43
C TYR A 1020 30.05 9.59 6.29
N LEU A 1021 30.04 10.90 6.03
CA LEU A 1021 29.20 11.49 4.98
C LEU A 1021 29.63 10.98 3.59
N GLN A 1022 30.94 10.93 3.31
CA GLN A 1022 31.52 10.36 2.07
C GLN A 1022 31.19 8.87 1.92
N LEU A 1023 31.27 8.08 3.00
CA LEU A 1023 30.91 6.66 3.02
C LEU A 1023 29.43 6.49 2.64
N LYS A 1024 28.53 7.23 3.29
CA LYS A 1024 27.09 7.18 3.04
C LYS A 1024 26.72 7.67 1.63
N GLN A 1025 27.38 8.71 1.13
CA GLN A 1025 27.21 9.23 -0.23
C GLN A 1025 27.53 8.16 -1.28
N HIS A 1026 28.70 7.51 -1.21
CA HIS A 1026 29.04 6.43 -2.15
C HIS A 1026 28.14 5.19 -1.97
N PHE A 1027 27.74 4.86 -0.74
CA PHE A 1027 26.84 3.74 -0.45
C PHE A 1027 25.44 3.95 -1.06
N TYR A 1028 24.85 5.14 -0.92
CA TYR A 1028 23.54 5.43 -1.51
C TYR A 1028 23.60 5.67 -3.03
N MET A 1029 24.74 6.12 -3.56
CA MET A 1029 25.00 6.13 -5.00
C MET A 1029 25.03 4.70 -5.57
N ALA A 1030 25.58 3.73 -4.84
CA ALA A 1030 25.54 2.32 -5.22
C ALA A 1030 24.10 1.75 -5.21
N TYR A 1031 23.27 2.11 -4.20
CA TYR A 1031 21.83 1.81 -4.22
C TYR A 1031 21.14 2.42 -5.45
N ALA A 1032 21.43 3.68 -5.78
CA ALA A 1032 20.82 4.38 -6.91
C ALA A 1032 21.13 3.68 -8.24
N TYR A 1033 22.39 3.41 -8.54
CA TYR A 1033 22.80 2.65 -9.73
C TYR A 1033 22.23 1.22 -9.75
N CYS A 1034 22.11 0.55 -8.60
CA CYS A 1034 21.55 -0.80 -8.55
C CYS A 1034 20.07 -0.84 -8.97
N TYR A 1035 19.23 0.00 -8.36
CA TYR A 1035 17.80 0.07 -8.71
C TYR A 1035 17.53 0.80 -10.04
N HIS A 1036 18.46 1.64 -10.51
CA HIS A 1036 18.43 2.15 -11.88
C HIS A 1036 18.73 1.05 -12.89
N GLY A 1037 19.72 0.18 -12.63
CA GLY A 1037 19.97 -1.03 -13.42
C GLY A 1037 18.74 -1.95 -13.50
N GLN A 1038 18.03 -2.17 -12.38
CA GLN A 1038 16.75 -2.90 -12.40
C GLN A 1038 15.65 -2.19 -13.21
N THR A 1039 15.66 -0.85 -13.24
CA THR A 1039 14.72 -0.05 -14.05
C THR A 1039 15.03 -0.16 -15.55
N LEU A 1040 16.32 -0.13 -15.91
CA LEU A 1040 16.78 -0.30 -17.29
C LEU A 1040 16.48 -1.71 -17.80
N LEU A 1041 16.71 -2.74 -16.97
CA LEU A 1041 16.36 -4.13 -17.30
C LEU A 1041 14.85 -4.30 -17.53
N ALA A 1042 14.01 -3.67 -16.69
CA ALA A 1042 12.56 -3.69 -16.83
C ALA A 1042 12.01 -2.78 -17.96
N GLY A 1043 12.91 -2.18 -18.75
CA GLY A 1043 12.62 -1.50 -20.03
C GLY A 1043 13.56 -2.01 -21.12
N ASP A 1044 13.91 -3.30 -21.08
CA ASP A 1044 14.66 -4.08 -22.07
C ASP A 1044 16.10 -3.62 -22.38
N LYS A 1045 16.57 -2.54 -21.75
CA LYS A 1045 17.90 -1.92 -21.92
C LYS A 1045 19.00 -2.70 -21.17
N CYS A 1046 19.09 -4.00 -21.39
CA CYS A 1046 19.94 -4.90 -20.60
C CYS A 1046 21.44 -4.56 -20.62
N GLY A 1047 21.98 -4.08 -21.75
CA GLY A 1047 23.38 -3.61 -21.83
C GLY A 1047 23.65 -2.39 -20.95
N GLU A 1048 22.75 -1.40 -20.96
CA GLU A 1048 22.80 -0.24 -20.05
C GLU A 1048 22.62 -0.68 -18.58
N ALA A 1049 21.74 -1.66 -18.33
CA ALA A 1049 21.50 -2.21 -17.00
C ALA A 1049 22.77 -2.85 -16.40
N ILE A 1050 23.48 -3.68 -17.17
CA ILE A 1050 24.80 -4.23 -16.78
C ILE A 1050 25.76 -3.09 -16.45
N ARG A 1051 25.86 -2.08 -17.33
CA ARG A 1051 26.81 -0.98 -17.14
C ARG A 1051 26.48 -0.12 -15.92
N SER A 1052 25.20 0.05 -15.60
CA SER A 1052 24.72 0.69 -14.38
C SER A 1052 25.16 -0.09 -13.14
N LEU A 1053 24.96 -1.41 -13.13
CA LEU A 1053 25.33 -2.28 -12.01
C LEU A 1053 26.85 -2.39 -11.80
N GLN A 1054 27.66 -2.32 -12.87
CA GLN A 1054 29.11 -2.17 -12.77
C GLN A 1054 29.53 -0.84 -12.12
N GLU A 1055 28.76 0.23 -12.25
CA GLU A 1055 29.03 1.48 -11.52
C GLU A 1055 28.54 1.41 -10.07
N ALA A 1056 27.46 0.66 -9.79
CA ALA A 1056 27.04 0.34 -8.42
C ALA A 1056 28.14 -0.42 -7.66
N GLU A 1057 28.75 -1.43 -8.28
CA GLU A 1057 29.86 -2.22 -7.71
C GLU A 1057 31.08 -1.34 -7.37
N LYS A 1058 31.51 -0.45 -8.28
CA LYS A 1058 32.58 0.52 -8.00
C LYS A 1058 32.24 1.46 -6.85
N CYS A 1059 31.01 1.98 -6.81
CA CYS A 1059 30.55 2.85 -5.73
C CYS A 1059 30.55 2.12 -4.38
N TYR A 1060 30.12 0.85 -4.37
CA TYR A 1060 30.14 0.00 -3.18
C TYR A 1060 31.57 -0.30 -2.70
N ALA A 1061 32.50 -0.64 -3.60
CA ALA A 1061 33.91 -0.84 -3.29
C ALA A 1061 34.57 0.45 -2.74
N ARG A 1062 34.21 1.63 -3.26
CA ARG A 1062 34.68 2.91 -2.71
C ARG A 1062 34.10 3.17 -1.32
N ALA A 1063 32.83 2.84 -1.07
CA ALA A 1063 32.23 2.91 0.26
C ALA A 1063 32.92 1.96 1.26
N GLU A 1064 33.32 0.75 0.84
CA GLU A 1064 34.04 -0.21 1.69
C GLU A 1064 35.46 0.29 2.05
N SER A 1065 36.14 0.91 1.08
CA SER A 1065 37.40 1.64 1.32
C SER A 1065 37.21 2.77 2.34
N LEU A 1066 36.15 3.56 2.22
CA LEU A 1066 35.80 4.62 3.17
C LEU A 1066 35.41 4.09 4.57
N CYS A 1067 34.88 2.87 4.69
CA CYS A 1067 34.69 2.21 6.00
C CYS A 1067 36.02 2.00 6.74
N LYS A 1068 37.08 1.65 6.00
CA LYS A 1068 38.44 1.44 6.54
C LYS A 1068 39.08 2.78 6.90
N GLU A 1069 38.95 3.79 6.03
CA GLU A 1069 39.40 5.18 6.31
C GLU A 1069 38.70 5.76 7.56
N TYR A 1070 37.36 5.65 7.68
CA TYR A 1070 36.59 6.12 8.83
C TYR A 1070 37.08 5.49 10.16
N ARG A 1071 37.34 4.18 10.16
CA ARG A 1071 37.83 3.44 11.35
C ARG A 1071 39.23 3.90 11.79
N GLN A 1072 40.08 4.33 10.86
CA GLN A 1072 41.43 4.83 11.14
C GLN A 1072 41.44 6.32 11.53
N THR A 1073 40.42 7.09 11.12
CA THR A 1073 40.36 8.54 11.32
C THR A 1073 40.02 8.88 12.78
N LYS A 1074 40.91 9.62 13.45
CA LYS A 1074 40.65 10.22 14.76
C LYS A 1074 39.66 11.40 14.62
N GLY A 1075 38.90 11.65 15.68
CA GLY A 1075 37.87 12.70 15.72
C GLY A 1075 36.68 12.30 16.61
N PRO A 1076 35.67 13.18 16.74
CA PRO A 1076 34.54 13.00 17.66
C PRO A 1076 33.71 11.73 17.44
N GLY A 1077 32.94 11.32 18.45
CA GLY A 1077 32.04 10.17 18.37
C GLY A 1077 32.73 8.80 18.42
N THR A 1078 31.95 7.75 18.69
CA THR A 1078 32.44 6.36 18.83
C THR A 1078 32.97 5.78 17.52
N THR A 1079 34.12 5.13 17.55
CA THR A 1079 34.69 4.44 16.38
C THR A 1079 33.99 3.08 16.17
N ALA A 1080 33.28 2.95 15.05
CA ALA A 1080 32.53 1.76 14.64
C ALA A 1080 33.25 0.99 13.52
N LYS A 1081 32.65 -0.13 13.09
CA LYS A 1081 33.10 -0.95 11.95
C LYS A 1081 31.98 -1.12 10.90
N PRO A 1082 31.75 -0.14 10.00
CA PRO A 1082 30.53 -0.12 9.20
C PRO A 1082 30.42 -1.27 8.18
N SER A 1083 31.55 -1.73 7.64
CA SER A 1083 31.62 -2.84 6.69
C SER A 1083 31.28 -4.22 7.28
N GLU A 1084 31.28 -4.36 8.61
CA GLU A 1084 30.89 -5.60 9.31
C GLU A 1084 29.40 -5.60 9.71
N GLN A 1085 28.63 -4.56 9.36
CA GLN A 1085 27.23 -4.41 9.76
C GLN A 1085 26.23 -4.82 8.66
N LEU A 1086 25.08 -5.32 9.08
CA LEU A 1086 24.03 -5.88 8.21
C LEU A 1086 23.58 -4.94 7.08
N PHE A 1087 23.48 -3.63 7.32
CA PHE A 1087 23.08 -2.67 6.29
C PHE A 1087 24.04 -2.68 5.09
N PHE A 1088 25.35 -2.81 5.35
CA PHE A 1088 26.39 -2.75 4.33
C PHE A 1088 26.39 -4.06 3.52
N ILE A 1089 26.47 -5.19 4.22
CA ILE A 1089 26.54 -6.54 3.64
C ILE A 1089 25.31 -6.85 2.76
N LYS A 1090 24.10 -6.44 3.18
CA LYS A 1090 22.86 -6.66 2.42
C LYS A 1090 22.90 -6.01 1.02
N LEU A 1091 23.50 -4.82 0.86
CA LEU A 1091 23.59 -4.16 -0.45
C LEU A 1091 24.54 -4.89 -1.41
N GLY A 1092 25.70 -5.35 -0.94
CA GLY A 1092 26.69 -6.04 -1.78
C GLY A 1092 26.11 -7.29 -2.45
N GLY A 1093 25.34 -8.09 -1.70
CA GLY A 1093 24.63 -9.25 -2.25
C GLY A 1093 23.58 -8.88 -3.29
N VAL A 1094 22.80 -7.80 -3.07
CA VAL A 1094 21.79 -7.33 -4.04
C VAL A 1094 22.44 -6.82 -5.33
N ILE A 1095 23.56 -6.08 -5.25
CA ILE A 1095 24.30 -5.62 -6.44
C ILE A 1095 24.80 -6.82 -7.24
N LYS A 1096 25.53 -7.75 -6.61
CA LYS A 1096 26.08 -8.94 -7.26
C LYS A 1096 24.99 -9.78 -7.94
N ASN A 1097 23.96 -10.17 -7.20
CA ASN A 1097 22.90 -11.04 -7.72
C ASN A 1097 22.11 -10.38 -8.86
N THR A 1098 21.95 -9.05 -8.83
CA THR A 1098 21.31 -8.29 -9.92
C THR A 1098 22.25 -8.19 -11.15
N LEU A 1099 23.55 -7.93 -10.95
CA LEU A 1099 24.54 -7.86 -12.04
C LEU A 1099 24.63 -9.20 -12.79
N GLU A 1100 24.76 -10.31 -12.07
CA GLU A 1100 24.77 -11.65 -12.66
C GLU A 1100 23.46 -11.96 -13.40
N LYS A 1101 22.31 -11.53 -12.86
CA LYS A 1101 21.01 -11.65 -13.54
C LYS A 1101 21.02 -10.91 -14.88
N CYS A 1102 21.42 -9.64 -14.90
CA CYS A 1102 21.50 -8.85 -16.13
C CYS A 1102 22.51 -9.44 -17.12
N GLN A 1103 23.65 -9.98 -16.64
CA GLN A 1103 24.63 -10.65 -17.50
C GLN A 1103 24.06 -11.91 -18.15
N ARG A 1104 23.32 -12.75 -17.41
CA ARG A 1104 22.62 -13.92 -17.97
C ARG A 1104 21.55 -13.51 -18.99
N GLU A 1105 20.64 -12.60 -18.63
CA GLU A 1105 19.59 -12.17 -19.57
C GLU A 1105 20.17 -11.50 -20.83
N ASN A 1106 21.28 -10.76 -20.73
CA ASN A 1106 21.97 -10.23 -21.91
C ASN A 1106 22.68 -11.31 -22.74
N GLY A 1107 23.12 -12.41 -22.11
CA GLY A 1107 23.76 -13.54 -22.79
C GLY A 1107 22.80 -14.54 -23.44
N PHE A 1108 21.50 -14.48 -23.10
CA PHE A 1108 20.47 -15.41 -23.62
C PHE A 1108 19.33 -14.73 -24.38
N ILE A 1109 18.98 -13.48 -24.06
CA ILE A 1109 17.78 -12.80 -24.58
C ILE A 1109 18.16 -11.58 -25.41
N TYR A 1110 18.87 -10.61 -24.82
CA TYR A 1110 18.98 -9.27 -25.40
C TYR A 1110 20.22 -9.07 -26.30
N PHE A 1111 21.35 -9.72 -26.00
CA PHE A 1111 22.63 -9.58 -26.72
C PHE A 1111 23.13 -8.13 -26.88
N HIS A 1112 22.64 -7.20 -26.05
CA HIS A 1112 22.95 -5.78 -26.15
C HIS A 1112 24.41 -5.50 -25.79
N LYS A 1113 25.07 -4.61 -26.54
CA LYS A 1113 26.41 -4.14 -26.19
C LYS A 1113 26.35 -3.36 -24.88
N VAL A 1114 27.23 -3.71 -23.94
CA VAL A 1114 27.42 -2.97 -22.68
C VAL A 1114 28.11 -1.63 -23.00
N PRO A 1115 27.51 -0.47 -22.67
CA PRO A 1115 28.16 0.83 -22.90
C PRO A 1115 29.47 0.98 -22.12
N VAL A 1116 30.39 1.83 -22.60
CA VAL A 1116 31.66 2.12 -21.89
C VAL A 1116 31.42 3.08 -20.71
N GLU A 1117 30.61 4.12 -20.93
CA GLU A 1117 30.26 5.13 -19.93
C GLU A 1117 29.07 4.71 -19.07
N PRO A 1118 28.99 5.14 -17.79
CA PRO A 1118 27.84 4.85 -16.94
C PRO A 1118 26.62 5.70 -17.37
N PRO A 1119 25.38 5.21 -17.21
CA PRO A 1119 24.19 6.02 -17.48
C PRO A 1119 24.09 7.20 -16.51
N SER A 1120 23.72 8.38 -17.02
CA SER A 1120 23.56 9.59 -16.19
C SER A 1120 22.30 9.50 -15.32
N LEU A 1121 22.48 9.62 -14.01
CA LEU A 1121 21.38 9.55 -13.03
C LEU A 1121 20.69 10.91 -12.86
N GLU A 1122 19.90 11.36 -13.84
CA GLU A 1122 19.02 12.54 -13.69
C GLU A 1122 17.69 12.18 -12.98
N LEU A 1123 17.79 11.44 -11.88
CA LEU A 1123 16.62 10.89 -11.16
C LEU A 1123 16.08 11.88 -10.14
N LYS A 1124 14.77 12.16 -10.19
CA LYS A 1124 14.05 12.95 -9.17
C LYS A 1124 12.96 12.12 -8.51
N ALA A 1125 12.88 12.13 -7.19
CA ALA A 1125 11.86 11.40 -6.45
C ALA A 1125 10.50 12.08 -6.59
N SER A 1126 9.49 11.35 -7.08
CA SER A 1126 8.14 11.88 -7.29
C SER A 1126 7.27 11.92 -6.02
N TYR A 1127 7.71 11.25 -4.95
CA TYR A 1127 7.12 11.27 -3.61
C TYR A 1127 8.14 10.70 -2.60
N GLY A 1128 7.99 11.04 -1.31
CA GLY A 1128 8.76 10.40 -0.23
C GLY A 1128 10.09 11.07 0.15
N LEU A 1129 10.29 12.35 -0.21
CA LEU A 1129 11.41 13.13 0.33
C LEU A 1129 11.22 13.43 1.83
N ALA A 1130 12.33 13.45 2.58
CA ALA A 1130 12.31 13.64 4.03
C ALA A 1130 12.28 15.12 4.44
N GLU A 1131 11.08 15.72 4.42
CA GLU A 1131 10.88 17.13 4.83
C GLU A 1131 10.93 17.33 6.36
N PRO A 1132 11.62 18.37 6.87
CA PRO A 1132 11.64 18.69 8.30
C PRO A 1132 10.25 18.90 8.91
N VAL A 1133 10.07 18.55 10.19
CA VAL A 1133 8.86 18.90 10.95
C VAL A 1133 9.07 20.30 11.54
N CYS A 1134 8.16 21.25 11.30
CA CYS A 1134 8.29 22.59 11.87
C CYS A 1134 8.38 22.53 13.41
N PHE A 1135 9.34 23.27 13.98
CA PHE A 1135 9.52 23.40 15.42
C PHE A 1135 9.13 24.82 15.86
N GLU A 1136 8.33 24.88 16.90
CA GLU A 1136 7.90 26.10 17.59
C GLU A 1136 8.26 25.97 19.07
N LEU A 1137 8.61 27.09 19.71
CA LEU A 1137 8.83 27.13 21.16
C LEU A 1137 7.49 26.99 21.91
N PRO A 1138 7.49 26.46 23.15
CA PRO A 1138 6.27 26.41 23.96
C PRO A 1138 5.74 27.82 24.22
N PRO A 1139 4.43 27.98 24.53
CA PRO A 1139 3.92 29.23 25.06
C PRO A 1139 4.65 29.62 26.35
N LEU A 1140 4.60 30.91 26.67
CA LEU A 1140 5.16 31.44 27.90
C LEU A 1140 4.50 30.79 29.14
N SER A 1141 5.27 30.55 30.20
CA SER A 1141 4.71 30.03 31.45
C SER A 1141 3.73 31.02 32.08
N GLU A 1142 2.61 30.54 32.61
CA GLU A 1142 1.61 31.35 33.34
C GLU A 1142 2.21 32.13 34.53
N GLN A 1143 3.36 31.68 35.04
CA GLN A 1143 4.09 32.37 36.11
C GLN A 1143 4.77 33.67 35.64
N CYS A 1144 4.98 33.84 34.33
CA CYS A 1144 5.79 34.92 33.77
C CYS A 1144 4.95 36.15 33.43
N THR A 1145 4.31 36.75 34.44
CA THR A 1145 3.49 37.96 34.27
C THR A 1145 4.31 39.25 34.39
N PRO A 1146 3.87 40.38 33.79
CA PRO A 1146 4.55 41.67 33.88
C PRO A 1146 4.78 42.15 35.32
N GLU A 1147 3.83 41.89 36.22
CA GLU A 1147 3.88 42.30 37.63
C GLU A 1147 5.00 41.57 38.37
N VAL A 1148 5.17 40.26 38.14
CA VAL A 1148 6.27 39.50 38.73
C VAL A 1148 7.61 39.98 38.17
N TYR A 1149 7.68 40.23 36.86
CA TYR A 1149 8.91 40.71 36.21
C TYR A 1149 9.28 42.16 36.56
N ALA A 1150 8.32 43.00 36.95
CA ALA A 1150 8.58 44.29 37.56
C ALA A 1150 9.40 44.14 38.85
N THR A 1151 9.17 43.09 39.65
CA THR A 1151 9.88 42.86 40.93
C THR A 1151 11.33 42.38 40.81
N PHE A 1152 11.84 42.11 39.60
CA PHE A 1152 13.27 41.89 39.39
C PHE A 1152 14.02 43.23 39.28
N ASP A 1153 14.74 43.60 40.33
CA ASP A 1153 15.42 44.89 40.46
C ASP A 1153 16.94 44.75 40.26
N LEU A 1154 17.40 45.07 39.04
CA LEU A 1154 18.80 44.96 38.65
C LEU A 1154 19.73 45.89 39.46
N THR A 1155 19.23 46.93 40.14
CA THR A 1155 20.08 47.80 40.97
C THR A 1155 20.42 47.17 42.33
N ARG A 1156 19.88 45.99 42.65
CA ARG A 1156 20.13 45.27 43.92
C ARG A 1156 21.19 44.16 43.81
N GLY A 1157 21.74 43.93 42.62
CA GLY A 1157 22.89 43.04 42.38
C GLY A 1157 24.16 43.86 42.14
N ALA A 1158 25.29 43.63 42.82
CA ALA A 1158 25.55 42.72 43.94
C ALA A 1158 26.57 43.34 44.91
N LYS A 1159 26.57 42.92 46.18
CA LYS A 1159 27.71 43.16 47.07
C LYS A 1159 28.86 42.24 46.66
N ASN A 1160 30.08 42.78 46.59
CA ASN A 1160 31.29 42.04 46.23
C ASN A 1160 31.62 40.95 47.26
N ASP A 1161 31.20 39.71 47.00
CA ASP A 1161 31.82 38.55 47.63
C ASP A 1161 33.22 38.35 47.04
N LYS A 1162 34.25 38.46 47.90
CA LYS A 1162 35.67 38.30 47.51
C LYS A 1162 36.08 36.84 47.31
N ALA A 1163 35.13 35.96 46.98
CA ALA A 1163 35.43 34.61 46.55
C ALA A 1163 35.85 34.66 45.07
N LYS A 1164 37.12 34.31 44.77
CA LYS A 1164 37.46 33.90 43.40
C LYS A 1164 36.51 32.77 43.00
N PRO A 1165 35.83 32.84 41.85
CA PRO A 1165 35.13 31.68 41.32
C PRO A 1165 36.14 30.53 41.21
N LYS A 1166 35.84 29.39 41.84
CA LYS A 1166 36.47 28.15 41.38
C LYS A 1166 35.96 27.95 39.96
N GLU A 1167 36.86 27.79 39.01
CA GLU A 1167 36.47 27.34 37.69
C GLU A 1167 36.02 25.88 37.79
N GLU A 1168 34.71 25.68 37.95
CA GLU A 1168 34.13 24.36 37.76
C GLU A 1168 34.34 23.96 36.30
N GLU A 1169 35.20 22.94 36.15
CA GLU A 1169 35.53 22.27 34.90
C GLU A 1169 34.25 21.67 34.31
N VAL A 1170 33.96 21.98 33.04
CA VAL A 1170 32.77 21.48 32.35
C VAL A 1170 33.01 20.02 31.98
N LYS A 1171 32.62 19.12 32.88
CA LYS A 1171 32.78 17.67 32.72
C LYS A 1171 32.01 17.18 31.48
N PRO A 1172 32.62 16.33 30.63
CA PRO A 1172 31.93 15.75 29.49
C PRO A 1172 30.68 14.97 29.91
N VAL A 1173 29.65 14.98 29.04
CA VAL A 1173 28.45 14.17 29.25
C VAL A 1173 28.83 12.69 29.21
N LYS A 1174 28.55 11.95 30.28
CA LYS A 1174 28.75 10.50 30.33
C LYS A 1174 27.58 9.82 29.58
N GLU A 1175 27.70 9.73 28.27
CA GLU A 1175 26.71 9.05 27.43
C GLU A 1175 26.57 7.56 27.79
N PRO A 1176 25.37 6.97 27.69
CA PRO A 1176 25.20 5.53 27.76
C PRO A 1176 25.93 4.84 26.60
N ASP A 1177 26.47 3.66 26.87
CA ASP A 1177 27.38 2.94 25.98
C ASP A 1177 26.64 2.44 24.72
N LEU A 1178 26.80 3.12 23.58
CA LEU A 1178 26.09 2.88 22.30
C LEU A 1178 26.49 1.57 21.58
N LYS A 1179 26.82 0.52 22.33
CA LYS A 1179 26.97 -0.83 21.80
C LYS A 1179 25.58 -1.35 21.42
N PRO A 1180 25.42 -2.08 20.30
CA PRO A 1180 24.17 -2.78 20.04
C PRO A 1180 23.91 -3.77 21.17
N GLU A 1181 22.69 -3.73 21.73
CA GLU A 1181 22.24 -4.74 22.68
C GLU A 1181 22.22 -6.09 21.95
N LYS A 1182 23.18 -6.96 22.29
CA LYS A 1182 22.96 -8.39 22.13
C LYS A 1182 21.88 -8.77 23.14
N ASP A 1183 20.70 -9.17 22.66
CA ASP A 1183 19.70 -9.82 23.49
C ASP A 1183 20.38 -10.95 24.28
N THR A 1184 20.28 -10.91 25.62
CA THR A 1184 20.99 -11.82 26.51
C THR A 1184 20.29 -13.18 26.63
N GLY A 1185 20.04 -13.81 25.48
CA GLY A 1185 19.74 -15.24 25.39
C GLY A 1185 20.89 -16.03 26.01
N CYS A 1186 20.58 -16.79 27.05
CA CYS A 1186 21.52 -17.36 28.02
C CYS A 1186 22.85 -17.87 27.44
N SER A 1187 23.97 -17.29 27.88
CA SER A 1187 25.25 -17.98 27.88
C SER A 1187 25.20 -19.13 28.90
N ILE A 1188 25.09 -20.35 28.42
CA ILE A 1188 25.53 -21.54 29.17
C ILE A 1188 27.03 -21.71 28.88
N SER A 1189 27.78 -22.15 29.90
CA SER A 1189 29.25 -22.24 29.95
C SER A 1189 29.85 -23.19 28.90
#